data_AF-A0A1Z4N2T2-F1
#
_entry.id   AF-A0A1Z4N2T2-F1
#
_cell.length_a   1.000
_cell.length_b   1.000
_cell.length_c   1.000
_cell.angle_alpha   90.00
_cell.angle_beta   90.00
_cell.angle_gamma   90.00
#
_symmetry.space_group_name_H-M   'P 1'
#
loop_
_entity.id
_entity.type
_entity.pdbx_description
1 polymer ?
#
loop_
_entity_poly.entity_id
_entity_poly.type
_entity_poly.pdbx_seq_one_letter_code
_entity_poly.pdbx_strand_id
1 'polypeptide(L)'
;MGRNWAIVVGINTYDNLLPLKYAQLDAEAMATWFKEAKFDQVFVFTENSPSISQVATYSVSSPIPTQPTYARFQRALDVLFENPLLKPEDNFWFFFAGHGKRYANKDYLMFLDSNPQAVDRTAISVNDVTEKLLCSGAGNVVLFLDACRDEPSRSGDGIGGKYQGVITFYSCKPNQKAYEIEELQHGAFTYSLLEGLRLQGEANCATVERLAQHLTYQVPAVNSRYGKAVQNPDLQADSPYKLYFILLEQTATLRDVEPLKYQASQAENRGDLSLAKQLWVRVLAVSRGDWDAIEAIERIALRQQGSFEPTVTTSEVTSPSGGSSESNELLAQKQEEHRQNLVRYRQAFSEVIEQEYPINQASRNKLQQLQKSLRLKKEEVLRIEQPIIVPKEAEYCQRQEQERIRKQQEAEQQFKRESQRLKQQQQLEKWRQLFTTITTPTLITRKKFLWWAVGSVGFVTAVVEREIFKGQTPISVAKPKYLLSKQKVFGLPLWMVEFETVTVNKNGGVIKRNSNKQAKLFKEDLGNNVTLEMVAIPSGKFLMGSPDSEGLDSEKPQHQVTVKSFFMGKHPITQAQWRRVAALPKVNHNLKADPSNFKGDNRPVERVSWYDAVEFCSRLSKYTNKEYRLPSEAEWEYACRAGTTTPFHFGETMTTELANYNGNYTYASEPKGKNRQKTIEVGSFPPNGFGLYDMHGNVWEWCQDDWHDSYQGAPTDGSAWLNGNDSSAVLRGASWVNIPKDCCSAYRVLNYREDHEYFNGFRVVCAVERILQ
;
A
#
# COMPACT_ATOMS: atom_id res chain seq x y z
N MET A 1 29.40 10.33 8.92
CA MET A 1 29.21 9.84 7.54
C MET A 1 29.93 8.51 7.44
N GLY A 2 29.27 7.51 6.87
CA GLY A 2 29.94 6.25 6.55
C GLY A 2 30.90 6.43 5.38
N ARG A 3 31.89 5.56 5.29
CA ARG A 3 32.77 5.45 4.13
C ARG A 3 32.01 4.81 2.97
N ASN A 4 32.36 5.21 1.75
CA ASN A 4 31.77 4.68 0.53
C ASN A 4 32.88 4.01 -0.30
N TRP A 5 32.81 2.69 -0.44
CA TRP A 5 33.76 1.92 -1.25
C TRP A 5 33.07 1.39 -2.50
N ALA A 6 33.80 1.24 -3.60
CA ALA A 6 33.28 0.70 -4.84
C ALA A 6 34.19 -0.33 -5.51
N ILE A 7 33.60 -1.33 -6.14
CA ILE A 7 34.20 -2.13 -7.21
C ILE A 7 33.44 -1.80 -8.50
N VAL A 8 34.17 -1.51 -9.58
CA VAL A 8 33.63 -1.49 -10.94
C VAL A 8 34.27 -2.59 -11.77
N VAL A 9 33.47 -3.26 -12.60
CA VAL A 9 33.90 -4.27 -13.56
C VAL A 9 33.37 -3.90 -14.94
N GLY A 10 34.24 -3.88 -15.94
CA GLY A 10 33.87 -3.61 -17.34
C GLY A 10 34.66 -4.54 -18.25
N ILE A 11 33.97 -5.24 -19.15
CA ILE A 11 34.57 -6.29 -19.97
C ILE A 11 34.08 -6.17 -21.42
N ASN A 12 34.99 -5.79 -22.32
CA ASN A 12 34.72 -5.75 -23.75
C ASN A 12 35.12 -7.05 -24.45
N THR A 13 36.23 -7.65 -24.03
CA THR A 13 36.87 -8.79 -24.71
C THR A 13 36.55 -10.10 -24.00
N TYR A 14 36.23 -11.14 -24.78
CA TYR A 14 35.84 -12.45 -24.27
C TYR A 14 36.43 -13.57 -25.12
N ASP A 15 36.87 -14.66 -24.47
CA ASP A 15 37.44 -15.83 -25.15
C ASP A 15 36.37 -16.70 -25.84
N ASN A 16 35.17 -16.79 -25.25
CA ASN A 16 34.10 -17.69 -25.69
C ASN A 16 32.75 -16.98 -25.96
N LEU A 17 32.73 -15.64 -25.99
CA LEU A 17 31.54 -14.82 -26.23
C LEU A 17 31.84 -13.75 -27.28
N LEU A 18 30.79 -13.14 -27.84
CA LEU A 18 30.97 -11.99 -28.75
C LEU A 18 31.51 -10.79 -27.97
N PRO A 19 32.46 -10.01 -28.51
CA PRO A 19 32.96 -8.82 -27.85
C PRO A 19 31.89 -7.73 -27.74
N LEU A 20 31.99 -6.93 -26.69
CA LEU A 20 31.26 -5.69 -26.45
C LEU A 20 32.17 -4.48 -26.77
N LYS A 21 31.59 -3.29 -26.89
CA LYS A 21 32.34 -2.07 -27.30
C LYS A 21 32.64 -1.12 -26.15
N TYR A 22 31.71 -0.98 -25.21
CA TYR A 22 31.65 0.13 -24.26
C TYR A 22 31.58 -0.29 -22.80
N ALA A 23 31.40 -1.58 -22.49
CA ALA A 23 31.42 -2.09 -21.12
C ALA A 23 32.68 -1.68 -20.32
N GLN A 24 33.86 -1.59 -20.96
CA GLN A 24 35.06 -1.01 -20.34
C GLN A 24 34.88 0.50 -20.03
N LEU A 25 34.38 1.29 -20.99
CA LEU A 25 34.17 2.73 -20.83
C LEU A 25 33.07 3.06 -19.80
N ASP A 26 32.03 2.24 -19.74
CA ASP A 26 30.96 2.28 -18.74
C ASP A 26 31.53 2.15 -17.32
N ALA A 27 32.40 1.17 -17.09
CA ALA A 27 33.08 0.99 -15.81
C ALA A 27 34.05 2.13 -15.49
N GLU A 28 34.80 2.64 -16.48
CA GLU A 28 35.72 3.77 -16.30
C GLU A 28 34.98 5.10 -16.02
N ALA A 29 33.83 5.32 -16.64
CA ALA A 29 32.96 6.46 -16.38
C ALA A 29 32.32 6.38 -14.98
N MET A 30 31.86 5.21 -14.56
CA MET A 30 31.39 4.97 -13.18
C MET A 30 32.51 5.18 -12.15
N ALA A 31 33.72 4.66 -12.40
CA ALA A 31 34.87 4.91 -11.52
C ALA A 31 35.27 6.39 -11.44
N THR A 32 35.09 7.13 -12.53
CA THR A 32 35.32 8.59 -12.55
C THR A 32 34.26 9.29 -11.70
N TRP A 33 32.98 8.97 -11.89
CA TRP A 33 31.90 9.51 -11.06
C TRP A 33 32.06 9.18 -9.57
N PHE A 34 32.47 7.95 -9.20
CA PHE A 34 32.73 7.61 -7.79
C PHE A 34 33.84 8.47 -7.18
N LYS A 35 34.88 8.81 -7.94
CA LYS A 35 35.94 9.74 -7.48
C LYS A 35 35.42 11.18 -7.36
N GLU A 36 34.61 11.66 -8.29
CA GLU A 36 33.92 12.95 -8.21
C GLU A 36 33.02 13.04 -6.97
N ALA A 37 32.29 11.97 -6.67
CA ALA A 37 31.44 11.80 -5.49
C ALA A 37 32.21 11.60 -4.18
N LYS A 38 33.56 11.53 -4.23
CA LYS A 38 34.48 11.36 -3.10
C LYS A 38 34.34 10.03 -2.36
N PHE A 39 34.17 8.93 -3.08
CA PHE A 39 34.30 7.58 -2.52
C PHE A 39 35.72 7.36 -1.99
N ASP A 40 35.84 6.79 -0.79
CA ASP A 40 37.10 6.58 -0.09
C ASP A 40 38.04 5.61 -0.83
N GLN A 41 37.47 4.64 -1.56
CA GLN A 41 38.21 3.61 -2.28
C GLN A 41 37.39 3.14 -3.49
N VAL A 42 38.02 3.11 -4.67
CA VAL A 42 37.41 2.62 -5.92
C VAL A 42 38.36 1.63 -6.59
N PHE A 43 37.97 0.37 -6.69
CA PHE A 43 38.70 -0.68 -7.38
C PHE A 43 38.14 -0.86 -8.80
N VAL A 44 39.02 -0.94 -9.80
CA VAL A 44 38.65 -1.00 -11.22
C VAL A 44 39.15 -2.31 -11.80
N PHE A 45 38.25 -3.10 -12.39
CA PHE A 45 38.53 -4.37 -13.06
C PHE A 45 38.14 -4.28 -14.53
N THR A 46 39.11 -3.91 -15.36
CA THR A 46 39.02 -3.88 -16.82
C THR A 46 40.27 -4.51 -17.43
N GLU A 47 40.26 -4.86 -18.72
CA GLU A 47 41.38 -5.51 -19.42
C GLU A 47 42.71 -4.75 -19.28
N ASN A 48 42.63 -3.42 -19.21
CA ASN A 48 43.79 -2.51 -19.17
C ASN A 48 44.02 -1.87 -17.78
N SER A 49 43.22 -2.22 -16.78
CA SER A 49 43.36 -1.69 -15.41
C SER A 49 44.68 -2.12 -14.75
N PRO A 50 45.33 -1.25 -13.95
CA PRO A 50 46.55 -1.60 -13.22
C PRO A 50 46.25 -2.48 -11.99
N SER A 51 47.18 -3.37 -11.65
CA SER A 51 47.06 -4.24 -10.48
C SER A 51 47.00 -3.45 -9.17
N ILE A 52 46.16 -3.87 -8.23
CA ILE A 52 45.99 -3.22 -6.92
C ILE A 52 47.17 -3.58 -6.03
N SER A 53 48.00 -2.60 -5.68
CA SER A 53 49.13 -2.73 -4.76
C SER A 53 48.85 -2.15 -3.35
N GLN A 54 47.78 -1.38 -3.19
CA GLN A 54 47.41 -0.72 -1.94
C GLN A 54 45.89 -0.81 -1.72
N VAL A 55 45.49 -1.02 -0.47
CA VAL A 55 44.09 -1.06 -0.02
C VAL A 55 43.98 -0.13 1.18
N ALA A 56 43.23 0.97 1.03
CA ALA A 56 43.16 2.05 2.00
C ALA A 56 44.56 2.53 2.47
N THR A 57 44.97 2.16 3.68
CA THR A 57 46.23 2.63 4.31
C THR A 57 47.36 1.60 4.32
N TYR A 58 47.16 0.38 3.81
CA TYR A 58 48.18 -0.68 3.82
C TYR A 58 48.52 -1.20 2.42
N SER A 59 49.76 -1.66 2.27
CA SER A 59 50.26 -2.23 1.02
C SER A 59 50.00 -3.73 0.95
N VAL A 60 49.57 -4.23 -0.20
CA VAL A 60 49.35 -5.66 -0.44
C VAL A 60 50.67 -6.32 -0.83
N SER A 61 51.08 -7.37 -0.11
CA SER A 61 52.38 -8.04 -0.28
C SER A 61 52.60 -8.69 -1.64
N SER A 62 51.53 -8.92 -2.40
CA SER A 62 51.57 -9.38 -3.79
C SER A 62 50.41 -8.72 -4.54
N PRO A 63 50.69 -7.81 -5.50
CA PRO A 63 49.63 -7.05 -6.19
C PRO A 63 48.52 -7.93 -6.75
N ILE A 64 47.28 -7.46 -6.62
CA ILE A 64 46.08 -8.17 -7.08
C ILE A 64 45.87 -7.83 -8.57
N PRO A 65 45.95 -8.79 -9.50
CA PRO A 65 45.67 -8.55 -10.92
C PRO A 65 44.19 -8.23 -11.11
N THR A 66 43.91 -7.15 -11.83
CA THR A 66 42.56 -6.60 -12.05
C THR A 66 41.95 -6.97 -13.39
N GLN A 67 42.69 -7.66 -14.26
CA GLN A 67 42.17 -8.22 -15.51
C GLN A 67 41.00 -9.19 -15.20
N PRO A 68 39.80 -8.97 -15.77
CA PRO A 68 38.55 -9.57 -15.29
C PRO A 68 38.34 -11.00 -15.81
N THR A 69 39.19 -11.93 -15.34
CA THR A 69 38.97 -13.37 -15.45
C THR A 69 38.34 -13.92 -14.16
N TYR A 70 37.58 -15.01 -14.26
CA TYR A 70 36.90 -15.69 -13.16
C TYR A 70 37.83 -15.90 -11.96
N ALA A 71 38.98 -16.56 -12.18
CA ALA A 71 39.90 -16.92 -11.12
C ALA A 71 40.60 -15.71 -10.47
N ARG A 72 40.90 -14.66 -11.26
CA ARG A 72 41.53 -13.43 -10.74
C ARG A 72 40.54 -12.61 -9.93
N PHE A 73 39.31 -12.48 -10.39
CA PHE A 73 38.28 -11.74 -9.67
C PHE A 73 37.88 -12.43 -8.37
N GLN A 74 37.72 -13.77 -8.36
CA GLN A 74 37.51 -14.52 -7.11
C GLN A 74 38.66 -14.30 -6.12
N ARG A 75 39.93 -14.47 -6.56
CA ARG A 75 41.10 -14.18 -5.71
C ARG A 75 41.09 -12.74 -5.20
N ALA A 76 40.64 -11.77 -6.01
CA ALA A 76 40.55 -10.38 -5.59
C ALA A 76 39.50 -10.18 -4.50
N LEU A 77 38.30 -10.75 -4.66
CA LEU A 77 37.25 -10.74 -3.61
C LEU A 77 37.74 -11.41 -2.32
N ASP A 78 38.43 -12.55 -2.42
CA ASP A 78 38.98 -13.28 -1.27
C ASP A 78 40.02 -12.44 -0.51
N VAL A 79 40.97 -11.80 -1.22
CA VAL A 79 42.01 -10.95 -0.59
C VAL A 79 41.43 -9.63 -0.05
N LEU A 80 40.43 -9.04 -0.72
CA LEU A 80 39.79 -7.80 -0.29
C LEU A 80 38.86 -7.99 0.92
N PHE A 81 38.27 -9.18 1.10
CA PHE A 81 37.25 -9.45 2.13
C PHE A 81 37.62 -10.60 3.08
N GLU A 82 38.90 -10.96 3.16
CA GLU A 82 39.42 -11.91 4.18
C GLU A 82 39.14 -11.43 5.61
N ASN A 83 39.09 -10.09 5.80
CA ASN A 83 38.69 -9.44 7.04
C ASN A 83 37.69 -8.30 6.72
N PRO A 84 36.74 -7.98 7.60
CA PRO A 84 35.84 -6.85 7.40
C PRO A 84 36.61 -5.52 7.45
N LEU A 85 36.71 -4.84 6.30
CA LEU A 85 37.38 -3.55 6.15
C LEU A 85 36.44 -2.36 6.42
N LEU A 86 35.13 -2.62 6.37
CA LEU A 86 34.04 -1.67 6.54
C LEU A 86 33.21 -1.98 7.79
N LYS A 87 32.43 -0.98 8.22
CA LYS A 87 31.56 -1.03 9.39
C LYS A 87 30.08 -0.96 8.99
N PRO A 88 29.12 -1.28 9.89
CA PRO A 88 27.69 -1.21 9.59
C PRO A 88 27.17 0.18 9.17
N GLU A 89 27.89 1.26 9.49
CA GLU A 89 27.58 2.61 9.00
C GLU A 89 28.10 2.90 7.57
N ASP A 90 29.05 2.11 7.07
CA ASP A 90 29.67 2.25 5.75
C ASP A 90 28.85 1.57 4.63
N ASN A 91 29.09 1.97 3.38
CA ASN A 91 28.43 1.45 2.18
C ASN A 91 29.43 0.82 1.20
N PHE A 92 29.01 -0.27 0.54
CA PHE A 92 29.73 -0.88 -0.58
C PHE A 92 28.91 -0.81 -1.86
N TRP A 93 29.49 -0.32 -2.95
CA TRP A 93 28.87 -0.25 -4.27
C TRP A 93 29.57 -1.20 -5.23
N PHE A 94 28.80 -1.92 -6.03
CA PHE A 94 29.31 -2.83 -7.06
C PHE A 94 28.65 -2.51 -8.39
N PHE A 95 29.46 -2.16 -9.38
CA PHE A 95 29.00 -1.94 -10.75
C PHE A 95 29.62 -3.00 -11.67
N PHE A 96 28.79 -3.59 -12.53
CA PHE A 96 29.23 -4.52 -13.57
C PHE A 96 28.61 -4.12 -14.90
N ALA A 97 29.43 -3.94 -15.93
CA ALA A 97 29.02 -3.88 -17.33
C ALA A 97 29.67 -5.04 -18.09
N GLY A 98 28.86 -5.81 -18.82
CA GLY A 98 29.33 -6.96 -19.58
C GLY A 98 28.23 -7.96 -19.92
N HIS A 99 28.62 -9.14 -20.39
CA HIS A 99 27.68 -10.24 -20.62
C HIS A 99 27.11 -10.77 -19.31
N GLY A 100 25.79 -10.91 -19.28
CA GLY A 100 25.05 -11.64 -18.25
C GLY A 100 24.41 -12.88 -18.85
N LYS A 101 24.33 -13.96 -18.07
CA LYS A 101 23.58 -15.15 -18.46
C LYS A 101 22.76 -15.68 -17.31
N ARG A 102 21.47 -15.89 -17.56
CA ARG A 102 20.61 -16.67 -16.68
C ARG A 102 20.83 -18.16 -16.99
N TYR A 103 21.03 -18.98 -15.98
CA TYR A 103 21.20 -20.44 -16.10
C TYR A 103 20.72 -21.12 -14.82
N ALA A 104 19.98 -22.23 -14.93
CA ALA A 104 19.44 -22.97 -13.79
C ALA A 104 18.73 -22.09 -12.73
N ASN A 105 17.92 -21.12 -13.19
CA ASN A 105 17.22 -20.09 -12.39
C ASN A 105 18.10 -19.10 -11.59
N LYS A 106 19.42 -19.11 -11.75
CA LYS A 106 20.34 -18.07 -11.22
C LYS A 106 20.77 -17.11 -12.33
N ASP A 107 21.02 -15.85 -11.97
CA ASP A 107 21.71 -14.89 -12.84
C ASP A 107 23.23 -14.96 -12.59
N TYR A 108 24.02 -15.01 -13.66
CA TYR A 108 25.50 -15.06 -13.62
C TYR A 108 26.12 -13.89 -14.38
N LEU A 109 27.22 -13.37 -13.84
CA LEU A 109 28.10 -12.40 -14.47
C LEU A 109 29.17 -13.16 -15.24
N MET A 110 29.27 -12.91 -16.56
CA MET A 110 30.23 -13.58 -17.42
C MET A 110 31.53 -12.76 -17.45
N PHE A 111 32.63 -13.41 -17.10
CA PHE A 111 34.00 -12.89 -17.12
C PHE A 111 34.68 -13.22 -18.45
N LEU A 112 35.85 -12.63 -18.72
CA LEU A 112 36.59 -12.74 -19.98
C LEU A 112 36.77 -14.19 -20.46
N ASP A 113 37.09 -15.09 -19.53
CA ASP A 113 37.33 -16.52 -19.72
C ASP A 113 36.08 -17.41 -19.57
N SER A 114 34.90 -16.82 -19.29
CA SER A 114 33.66 -17.59 -19.10
C SER A 114 33.23 -18.33 -20.36
N ASN A 115 32.77 -19.58 -20.20
CA ASN A 115 32.26 -20.42 -21.27
C ASN A 115 30.72 -20.52 -21.17
N PRO A 116 29.95 -20.10 -22.19
CA PRO A 116 28.48 -20.14 -22.16
C PRO A 116 27.87 -21.55 -22.04
N GLN A 117 28.66 -22.61 -22.26
CA GLN A 117 28.26 -24.02 -22.10
C GLN A 117 28.60 -24.60 -20.71
N ALA A 118 29.37 -23.88 -19.89
CA ALA A 118 29.82 -24.30 -18.55
C ALA A 118 29.70 -23.14 -17.54
N VAL A 119 28.55 -22.48 -17.54
CA VAL A 119 28.27 -21.25 -16.77
C VAL A 119 28.48 -21.45 -15.28
N ASP A 120 28.04 -22.60 -14.75
CA ASP A 120 28.16 -23.02 -13.35
C ASP A 120 29.60 -23.14 -12.83
N ARG A 121 30.59 -23.21 -13.73
CA ARG A 121 32.01 -23.44 -13.40
C ARG A 121 32.94 -22.32 -13.83
N THR A 122 32.48 -21.44 -14.72
CA THR A 122 33.34 -20.45 -15.41
C THR A 122 32.79 -19.03 -15.33
N ALA A 123 31.59 -18.84 -14.80
CA ALA A 123 30.98 -17.55 -14.50
C ALA A 123 30.62 -17.50 -13.01
N ILE A 124 30.48 -16.30 -12.43
CA ILE A 124 30.17 -16.12 -11.01
C ILE A 124 28.70 -15.74 -10.87
N SER A 125 27.94 -16.41 -9.99
CA SER A 125 26.53 -16.03 -9.81
C SER A 125 26.42 -14.71 -9.04
N VAL A 126 25.36 -13.94 -9.32
CA VAL A 126 25.10 -12.67 -8.61
C VAL A 126 25.00 -12.90 -7.10
N ASN A 127 24.47 -14.06 -6.66
CA ASN A 127 24.44 -14.44 -5.25
C ASN A 127 25.85 -14.64 -4.67
N ASP A 128 26.75 -15.35 -5.35
CA ASP A 128 28.10 -15.61 -4.82
C ASP A 128 28.92 -14.30 -4.71
N VAL A 129 28.77 -13.38 -5.69
CA VAL A 129 29.34 -12.02 -5.59
C VAL A 129 28.73 -11.28 -4.41
N THR A 130 27.41 -11.32 -4.25
CA THR A 130 26.69 -10.65 -3.16
C THR A 130 27.15 -11.14 -1.78
N GLU A 131 27.29 -12.45 -1.60
CA GLU A 131 27.79 -13.05 -0.35
C GLU A 131 29.23 -12.58 -0.04
N LYS A 132 30.11 -12.53 -1.04
CA LYS A 132 31.47 -12.00 -0.89
C LYS A 132 31.49 -10.50 -0.55
N LEU A 133 30.63 -9.70 -1.17
CA LEU A 133 30.52 -8.26 -0.88
C LEU A 133 29.99 -8.01 0.54
N LEU A 134 29.11 -8.85 1.07
CA LEU A 134 28.63 -8.77 2.46
C LEU A 134 29.75 -9.07 3.48
N CYS A 135 30.76 -9.86 3.12
CA CYS A 135 31.97 -10.06 3.95
C CYS A 135 32.82 -8.78 4.12
N SER A 136 32.57 -7.71 3.34
CA SER A 136 33.26 -6.43 3.51
C SER A 136 33.01 -5.78 4.87
N GLY A 137 31.89 -6.09 5.54
CA GLY A 137 31.45 -5.48 6.80
C GLY A 137 30.57 -4.22 6.63
N ALA A 138 30.33 -3.76 5.39
CA ALA A 138 29.40 -2.68 5.11
C ALA A 138 27.97 -3.04 5.52
N GLY A 139 27.23 -2.08 6.09
CA GLY A 139 25.82 -2.29 6.43
C GLY A 139 24.88 -2.31 5.22
N ASN A 140 25.34 -1.75 4.09
CA ASN A 140 24.55 -1.68 2.85
C ASN A 140 25.45 -2.03 1.66
N VAL A 141 24.95 -2.92 0.79
CA VAL A 141 25.59 -3.28 -0.47
C VAL A 141 24.65 -2.93 -1.62
N VAL A 142 25.11 -2.08 -2.55
CA VAL A 142 24.33 -1.61 -3.70
C VAL A 142 24.93 -2.13 -4.99
N LEU A 143 24.19 -2.93 -5.74
CA LEU A 143 24.62 -3.53 -7.01
C LEU A 143 23.94 -2.83 -8.19
N PHE A 144 24.72 -2.52 -9.22
CA PHE A 144 24.26 -2.02 -10.52
C PHE A 144 24.79 -2.98 -11.59
N LEU A 145 23.88 -3.69 -12.26
CA LEU A 145 24.21 -4.79 -13.16
C LEU A 145 23.74 -4.46 -14.58
N ASP A 146 24.64 -3.89 -15.40
CA ASP A 146 24.40 -3.63 -16.82
C ASP A 146 24.74 -4.86 -17.67
N ALA A 147 23.81 -5.82 -17.69
CA ALA A 147 24.01 -7.14 -18.28
C ALA A 147 22.68 -7.80 -18.71
N CYS A 148 22.73 -8.55 -19.81
CA CYS A 148 21.57 -9.28 -20.38
C CYS A 148 21.03 -10.40 -19.46
N ARG A 149 19.74 -10.76 -19.64
CA ARG A 149 19.05 -11.81 -18.85
C ARG A 149 18.20 -12.74 -19.74
N ASP A 150 18.83 -13.27 -20.79
CA ASP A 150 18.16 -13.78 -22.00
C ASP A 150 17.36 -15.11 -21.90
N GLU A 151 17.32 -15.82 -20.76
CA GLU A 151 16.57 -17.09 -20.65
C GLU A 151 15.20 -16.94 -19.95
N PRO A 152 14.12 -17.58 -20.47
CA PRO A 152 12.77 -17.51 -19.91
C PRO A 152 12.67 -18.04 -18.47
N SER A 153 12.12 -17.22 -17.57
CA SER A 153 11.78 -17.64 -16.21
C SER A 153 10.80 -18.83 -16.20
N ARG A 154 11.20 -19.97 -15.62
CA ARG A 154 10.23 -21.00 -15.21
C ARG A 154 9.44 -20.48 -14.00
N SER A 155 8.14 -20.68 -14.00
CA SER A 155 7.22 -20.18 -12.98
C SER A 155 7.49 -20.79 -11.60
N GLY A 156 7.69 -19.93 -10.60
CA GLY A 156 7.96 -20.32 -9.21
C GLY A 156 9.34 -19.86 -8.76
N ASP A 157 9.35 -19.06 -7.69
CA ASP A 157 10.53 -18.50 -7.01
C ASP A 157 11.44 -17.56 -7.83
N GLY A 158 11.37 -16.26 -7.51
CA GLY A 158 12.43 -15.31 -7.83
C GLY A 158 13.59 -15.52 -6.86
N ILE A 159 14.65 -16.22 -7.31
CA ILE A 159 15.80 -16.59 -6.47
C ILE A 159 17.06 -15.82 -6.88
N GLY A 160 17.10 -14.54 -6.52
CA GLY A 160 18.27 -14.04 -5.81
C GLY A 160 18.02 -14.27 -4.31
N GLY A 161 19.04 -14.61 -3.53
CA GLY A 161 18.85 -14.74 -2.08
C GLY A 161 18.29 -13.43 -1.49
N LYS A 162 17.33 -13.51 -0.56
CA LYS A 162 16.89 -12.33 0.20
C LYS A 162 17.93 -12.00 1.27
N TYR A 163 19.08 -11.50 0.83
CA TYR A 163 20.16 -11.08 1.71
C TYR A 163 19.80 -9.74 2.36
N GLN A 164 19.70 -9.76 3.69
CA GLN A 164 19.48 -8.54 4.46
C GLN A 164 20.65 -7.57 4.25
N GLY A 165 20.35 -6.32 3.87
CA GLY A 165 21.39 -5.29 3.62
C GLY A 165 21.74 -5.05 2.13
N VAL A 166 21.19 -5.84 1.20
CA VAL A 166 21.46 -5.69 -0.25
C VAL A 166 20.37 -4.89 -1.00
N ILE A 167 20.78 -4.11 -2.01
CA ILE A 167 19.94 -3.42 -3.00
C ILE A 167 20.51 -3.75 -4.39
N THR A 168 19.69 -4.16 -5.36
CA THR A 168 20.18 -4.51 -6.71
C THR A 168 19.34 -3.89 -7.80
N PHE A 169 19.99 -3.09 -8.67
CA PHE A 169 19.45 -2.55 -9.91
C PHE A 169 19.94 -3.41 -11.08
N TYR A 170 19.03 -4.12 -11.74
CA TYR A 170 19.32 -4.82 -13.00
C TYR A 170 18.98 -3.89 -14.17
N SER A 171 19.83 -3.83 -15.19
CA SER A 171 19.57 -2.99 -16.37
C SER A 171 18.41 -3.48 -17.24
N CYS A 172 17.99 -4.73 -17.08
CA CYS A 172 16.83 -5.28 -17.74
C CYS A 172 16.08 -6.32 -16.87
N LYS A 173 14.79 -6.52 -17.18
CA LYS A 173 13.98 -7.62 -16.62
C LYS A 173 14.44 -8.98 -17.15
N PRO A 174 14.04 -10.09 -16.49
CA PRO A 174 14.23 -11.42 -17.06
C PRO A 174 13.65 -11.49 -18.48
N ASN A 175 14.33 -12.22 -19.36
CA ASN A 175 13.97 -12.41 -20.77
C ASN A 175 14.16 -11.14 -21.63
N GLN A 176 14.94 -10.16 -21.16
CA GLN A 176 15.33 -8.96 -21.92
C GLN A 176 16.86 -8.85 -22.04
N LYS A 177 17.31 -8.02 -22.99
CA LYS A 177 18.71 -7.68 -23.24
C LYS A 177 19.03 -6.28 -22.74
N ALA A 178 20.28 -6.08 -22.35
CA ALA A 178 20.91 -4.77 -22.27
C ALA A 178 21.46 -4.37 -23.65
N TYR A 179 21.52 -3.06 -23.94
CA TYR A 179 21.96 -2.57 -25.25
C TYR A 179 23.04 -1.48 -25.16
N GLU A 180 24.10 -1.66 -25.95
CA GLU A 180 25.10 -0.63 -26.25
C GLU A 180 24.59 0.32 -27.34
N ILE A 181 24.83 1.63 -27.17
CA ILE A 181 24.45 2.68 -28.12
C ILE A 181 25.71 3.38 -28.63
N GLU A 182 25.96 3.28 -29.94
CA GLU A 182 27.19 3.78 -30.59
C GLU A 182 27.34 5.30 -30.44
N GLU A 183 26.22 6.00 -30.59
CA GLU A 183 26.10 7.45 -30.56
C GLU A 183 26.29 8.03 -29.15
N LEU A 184 26.16 7.20 -28.12
CA LEU A 184 26.39 7.56 -26.72
C LEU A 184 27.73 7.03 -26.19
N GLN A 185 28.35 6.07 -26.88
CA GLN A 185 29.55 5.33 -26.44
C GLN A 185 29.40 4.66 -25.06
N HIS A 186 28.16 4.27 -24.74
CA HIS A 186 27.74 3.75 -23.43
C HIS A 186 26.66 2.67 -23.58
N GLY A 187 26.55 1.81 -22.58
CA GLY A 187 25.33 1.04 -22.32
C GLY A 187 24.14 1.98 -22.01
N ALA A 188 22.96 1.68 -22.54
CA ALA A 188 21.78 2.53 -22.36
C ALA A 188 21.41 2.76 -20.88
N PHE A 189 21.59 1.73 -20.05
CA PHE A 189 21.38 1.83 -18.62
C PHE A 189 22.49 2.61 -17.93
N THR A 190 23.76 2.35 -18.24
CA THR A 190 24.88 3.10 -17.67
C THR A 190 24.80 4.60 -18.00
N TYR A 191 24.42 4.96 -19.23
CA TYR A 191 24.13 6.35 -19.60
C TYR A 191 23.05 6.98 -18.71
N SER A 192 21.87 6.35 -18.60
CA SER A 192 20.76 6.86 -17.78
C SER A 192 21.08 6.89 -16.28
N LEU A 193 21.90 5.95 -15.79
CA LEU A 193 22.40 5.90 -14.41
C LEU A 193 23.31 7.11 -14.14
N LEU A 194 24.31 7.33 -14.98
CA LEU A 194 25.24 8.47 -14.89
C LEU A 194 24.55 9.84 -15.07
N GLU A 195 23.41 9.89 -15.76
CA GLU A 195 22.54 11.07 -15.80
C GLU A 195 21.84 11.27 -14.44
N GLY A 196 21.14 10.24 -13.94
CA GLY A 196 20.36 10.31 -12.70
C GLY A 196 21.21 10.61 -11.47
N LEU A 197 22.37 9.98 -11.37
CA LEU A 197 23.36 10.20 -10.30
C LEU A 197 23.92 11.64 -10.25
N ARG A 198 23.72 12.45 -11.29
CA ARG A 198 24.14 13.86 -11.35
C ARG A 198 23.00 14.86 -11.08
N LEU A 199 21.73 14.42 -11.09
CA LEU A 199 20.59 15.30 -10.85
C LEU A 199 20.56 15.87 -9.43
N GLN A 200 20.09 17.12 -9.30
CA GLN A 200 20.08 17.92 -8.08
C GLN A 200 18.70 18.54 -7.82
N GLY A 201 18.47 19.03 -6.59
CA GLY A 201 17.23 19.73 -6.21
C GLY A 201 16.00 18.83 -6.27
N GLU A 202 14.84 19.38 -6.66
CA GLU A 202 13.58 18.62 -6.76
C GLU A 202 13.62 17.44 -7.75
N ALA A 203 14.58 17.43 -8.69
CA ALA A 203 14.78 16.36 -9.67
C ALA A 203 15.87 15.35 -9.26
N ASN A 204 16.43 15.45 -8.04
CA ASN A 204 17.51 14.54 -7.58
C ASN A 204 17.14 13.05 -7.66
N CYS A 205 18.13 12.17 -7.72
CA CYS A 205 17.96 10.72 -7.55
C CYS A 205 18.61 10.22 -6.26
N ALA A 206 18.44 10.94 -5.16
CA ALA A 206 19.16 10.69 -3.92
C ALA A 206 18.69 9.46 -3.14
N THR A 207 17.48 8.96 -3.41
CA THR A 207 16.94 7.73 -2.83
C THR A 207 16.93 6.57 -3.83
N VAL A 208 16.91 5.33 -3.34
CA VAL A 208 16.75 4.12 -4.17
C VAL A 208 15.50 4.19 -5.05
N GLU A 209 14.37 4.63 -4.48
CA GLU A 209 13.09 4.81 -5.17
C GLU A 209 13.22 5.80 -6.32
N ARG A 210 13.73 7.01 -6.06
CA ARG A 210 13.85 8.07 -7.07
C ARG A 210 14.80 7.68 -8.20
N LEU A 211 15.92 7.04 -7.87
CA LEU A 211 16.83 6.50 -8.88
C LEU A 211 16.19 5.38 -9.70
N ALA A 212 15.42 4.48 -9.07
CA ALA A 212 14.69 3.42 -9.77
C ALA A 212 13.59 3.96 -10.70
N GLN A 213 12.85 5.00 -10.27
CA GLN A 213 11.87 5.69 -11.09
C GLN A 213 12.52 6.36 -12.30
N HIS A 214 13.61 7.10 -12.10
CA HIS A 214 14.40 7.71 -13.19
C HIS A 214 14.89 6.67 -14.19
N LEU A 215 15.52 5.59 -13.74
CA LEU A 215 15.99 4.50 -14.60
C LEU A 215 14.83 3.82 -15.36
N THR A 216 13.72 3.57 -14.68
CA THR A 216 12.52 2.95 -15.28
C THR A 216 11.92 3.82 -16.40
N TYR A 217 12.06 5.14 -16.32
CA TYR A 217 11.62 6.06 -17.36
C TYR A 217 12.67 6.25 -18.47
N GLN A 218 13.92 6.56 -18.10
CA GLN A 218 14.94 6.98 -19.06
C GLN A 218 15.47 5.84 -19.93
N VAL A 219 15.67 4.64 -19.39
CA VAL A 219 16.27 3.55 -20.19
C VAL A 219 15.37 3.12 -21.36
N PRO A 220 14.04 2.95 -21.20
CA PRO A 220 13.14 2.78 -22.34
C PRO A 220 13.11 3.97 -23.30
N ALA A 221 13.18 5.21 -22.79
CA ALA A 221 13.17 6.42 -23.62
C ALA A 221 14.43 6.55 -24.48
N VAL A 222 15.60 6.32 -23.90
CA VAL A 222 16.90 6.25 -24.58
C VAL A 222 16.88 5.15 -25.65
N ASN A 223 16.44 3.93 -25.31
CA ASN A 223 16.35 2.85 -26.30
C ASN A 223 15.38 3.18 -27.44
N SER A 224 14.23 3.78 -27.15
CA SER A 224 13.29 4.21 -28.18
C SER A 224 13.86 5.30 -29.09
N ARG A 225 14.67 6.23 -28.55
CA ARG A 225 15.36 7.28 -29.31
C ARG A 225 16.41 6.74 -30.26
N TYR A 226 17.13 5.68 -29.87
CA TYR A 226 18.20 5.07 -30.67
C TYR A 226 17.80 3.75 -31.35
N GLY A 227 16.49 3.52 -31.54
CA GLY A 227 15.95 2.39 -32.31
C GLY A 227 16.26 1.00 -31.73
N LYS A 228 16.61 0.92 -30.44
CA LYS A 228 16.85 -0.35 -29.74
C LYS A 228 15.50 -0.94 -29.28
N ALA A 229 15.48 -2.25 -29.03
CA ALA A 229 14.28 -2.88 -28.48
C ALA A 229 14.10 -2.54 -26.99
N VAL A 230 12.91 -2.86 -26.46
CA VAL A 230 12.52 -2.51 -25.09
C VAL A 230 13.43 -3.16 -24.06
N GLN A 231 14.09 -2.32 -23.26
CA GLN A 231 14.87 -2.66 -22.09
C GLN A 231 14.23 -1.95 -20.89
N ASN A 232 13.65 -2.70 -19.96
CA ASN A 232 13.05 -2.16 -18.75
C ASN A 232 13.93 -2.55 -17.55
N PRO A 233 14.55 -1.61 -16.82
CA PRO A 233 15.24 -1.90 -15.58
C PRO A 233 14.34 -2.59 -14.53
N ASP A 234 14.97 -3.25 -13.58
CA ASP A 234 14.33 -4.02 -12.51
C ASP A 234 15.04 -3.76 -11.18
N LEU A 235 14.27 -3.44 -10.12
CA LEU A 235 14.81 -3.19 -8.78
C LEU A 235 14.49 -4.37 -7.87
N GLN A 236 15.50 -4.90 -7.20
CA GLN A 236 15.35 -5.84 -6.10
C GLN A 236 15.82 -5.19 -4.79
N ALA A 237 14.85 -4.91 -3.92
CA ALA A 237 15.06 -4.52 -2.53
C ALA A 237 14.40 -5.55 -1.60
N ASP A 238 15.07 -5.92 -0.52
CA ASP A 238 14.64 -6.92 0.46
C ASP A 238 13.52 -6.44 1.41
N SER A 239 13.38 -5.12 1.61
CA SER A 239 12.44 -4.50 2.54
C SER A 239 11.91 -3.14 2.06
N PRO A 240 10.64 -2.77 2.34
CA PRO A 240 10.07 -1.48 1.92
C PRO A 240 10.85 -0.25 2.37
N TYR A 241 11.46 -0.26 3.57
CA TYR A 241 12.23 0.90 4.05
C TYR A 241 13.45 1.22 3.17
N LYS A 242 13.94 0.27 2.38
CA LYS A 242 15.08 0.49 1.49
C LYS A 242 14.76 1.29 0.23
N LEU A 243 13.49 1.42 -0.15
CA LEU A 243 13.08 2.35 -1.21
C LEU A 243 13.49 3.79 -0.84
N TYR A 244 13.39 4.13 0.45
CA TYR A 244 13.76 5.43 1.00
C TYR A 244 15.22 5.51 1.47
N PHE A 245 16.05 4.51 1.16
CA PHE A 245 17.47 4.54 1.51
C PHE A 245 18.18 5.66 0.73
N ILE A 246 18.86 6.54 1.46
CA ILE A 246 19.65 7.63 0.87
C ILE A 246 20.93 7.05 0.25
N LEU A 247 20.97 7.02 -1.08
CA LEU A 247 22.15 6.67 -1.87
C LEU A 247 23.12 7.85 -1.98
N LEU A 248 22.61 9.10 -2.08
CA LEU A 248 23.41 10.29 -2.36
C LEU A 248 23.21 11.36 -1.27
N GLU A 249 23.90 11.21 -0.14
CA GLU A 249 23.77 12.13 1.02
C GLU A 249 23.98 13.62 0.64
N GLN A 250 24.81 13.91 -0.36
CA GLN A 250 25.15 15.28 -0.79
C GLN A 250 24.06 15.94 -1.64
N THR A 251 23.13 15.17 -2.22
CA THR A 251 22.09 15.68 -3.14
C THR A 251 20.68 15.52 -2.56
N ALA A 252 20.55 14.77 -1.46
CA ALA A 252 19.31 14.57 -0.71
C ALA A 252 18.78 15.87 -0.08
N THR A 253 17.46 16.00 -0.09
CA THR A 253 16.72 17.11 0.52
C THR A 253 16.02 16.68 1.80
N LEU A 254 15.41 17.63 2.54
CA LEU A 254 14.58 17.33 3.71
C LEU A 254 13.38 16.41 3.36
N ARG A 255 12.83 16.52 2.15
CA ARG A 255 11.73 15.66 1.66
C ARG A 255 12.18 14.20 1.53
N ASP A 256 13.43 13.99 1.12
CA ASP A 256 13.96 12.64 0.88
C ASP A 256 14.21 11.86 2.19
N VAL A 257 14.35 12.54 3.34
CA VAL A 257 14.53 11.90 4.65
C VAL A 257 13.25 11.71 5.47
N GLU A 258 12.12 12.36 5.17
CA GLU A 258 10.89 12.18 5.96
C GLU A 258 10.41 10.71 6.03
N PRO A 259 10.35 9.93 4.92
CA PRO A 259 10.00 8.52 5.01
C PRO A 259 11.01 7.73 5.85
N LEU A 260 12.29 8.12 5.85
CA LEU A 260 13.34 7.48 6.63
C LEU A 260 13.17 7.75 8.14
N LYS A 261 12.77 8.96 8.54
CA LYS A 261 12.41 9.31 9.94
C LYS A 261 11.29 8.42 10.46
N TYR A 262 10.23 8.22 9.65
CA TYR A 262 9.14 7.32 10.01
C TYR A 262 9.63 5.88 10.21
N GLN A 263 10.43 5.34 9.29
CA GLN A 263 10.98 3.97 9.42
C GLN A 263 11.93 3.83 10.62
N ALA A 264 12.72 4.87 10.94
CA ALA A 264 13.60 4.90 12.10
C ALA A 264 12.82 4.84 13.42
N SER A 265 11.74 5.62 13.54
CA SER A 265 10.80 5.58 14.66
C SER A 265 10.10 4.21 14.77
N GLN A 266 9.66 3.62 13.64
CA GLN A 266 9.08 2.28 13.63
C GLN A 266 10.06 1.19 14.10
N ALA A 267 11.34 1.28 13.75
CA ALA A 267 12.36 0.37 14.25
C ALA A 267 12.62 0.57 15.77
N GLU A 268 12.67 1.82 16.25
CA GLU A 268 12.83 2.15 17.67
C GLU A 268 11.67 1.55 18.50
N ASN A 269 10.44 1.70 18.03
CA ASN A 269 9.22 1.20 18.66
C ASN A 269 9.09 -0.33 18.63
N ARG A 270 9.73 -1.01 17.66
CA ARG A 270 9.79 -2.48 17.59
C ARG A 270 10.92 -3.07 18.45
N GLY A 271 11.74 -2.23 19.08
CA GLY A 271 12.90 -2.66 19.86
C GLY A 271 14.12 -3.01 19.01
N ASP A 272 14.09 -2.82 17.68
CA ASP A 272 15.27 -2.95 16.82
C ASP A 272 16.11 -1.65 16.91
N LEU A 273 16.73 -1.48 18.07
CA LEU A 273 17.56 -0.32 18.39
C LEU A 273 18.77 -0.19 17.47
N SER A 274 19.21 -1.29 16.84
CA SER A 274 20.31 -1.28 15.88
C SER A 274 19.87 -0.66 14.55
N LEU A 275 18.78 -1.16 13.96
CA LEU A 275 18.20 -0.59 12.74
C LEU A 275 17.75 0.86 12.96
N ALA A 276 17.09 1.15 14.08
CA ALA A 276 16.66 2.50 14.43
C ALA A 276 17.84 3.48 14.44
N LYS A 277 18.94 3.13 15.13
CA LYS A 277 20.14 3.96 15.18
C LYS A 277 20.76 4.17 13.80
N GLN A 278 20.83 3.13 12.97
CA GLN A 278 21.34 3.25 11.60
C GLN A 278 20.49 4.19 10.73
N LEU A 279 19.17 4.12 10.85
CA LEU A 279 18.26 4.98 10.10
C LEU A 279 18.32 6.44 10.60
N TRP A 280 18.31 6.68 11.91
CA TRP A 280 18.47 8.03 12.48
C TRP A 280 19.83 8.68 12.15
N VAL A 281 20.93 7.90 12.13
CA VAL A 281 22.24 8.41 11.70
C VAL A 281 22.23 8.87 10.24
N ARG A 282 21.45 8.23 9.35
CA ARG A 282 21.28 8.65 7.96
C ARG A 282 20.41 9.91 7.83
N VAL A 283 19.38 10.06 8.68
CA VAL A 283 18.63 11.33 8.79
C VAL A 283 19.59 12.46 9.15
N LEU A 284 20.47 12.27 10.15
CA LEU A 284 21.48 13.27 10.52
C LEU A 284 22.57 13.51 9.47
N ALA A 285 22.85 12.56 8.58
CA ALA A 285 23.81 12.75 7.51
C ALA A 285 23.37 13.84 6.52
N VAL A 286 22.05 13.89 6.23
CA VAL A 286 21.40 14.89 5.37
C VAL A 286 20.97 16.12 6.18
N SER A 287 20.28 15.92 7.31
CA SER A 287 19.72 16.95 8.17
C SER A 287 20.43 16.98 9.54
N ARG A 288 21.61 17.60 9.58
CA ARG A 288 22.50 17.61 10.76
C ARG A 288 21.91 18.23 12.04
N GLY A 289 20.82 18.99 11.92
CA GLY A 289 20.11 19.63 13.02
C GLY A 289 18.71 19.05 13.27
N ASP A 290 18.43 17.84 12.79
CA ASP A 290 17.15 17.18 12.99
C ASP A 290 16.98 16.74 14.46
N TRP A 291 16.24 17.53 15.24
CA TRP A 291 16.05 17.30 16.68
C TRP A 291 15.44 15.95 17.00
N ASP A 292 14.50 15.45 16.18
CA ASP A 292 13.89 14.13 16.39
C ASP A 292 14.95 13.02 16.31
N ALA A 293 15.88 13.14 15.35
CA ALA A 293 16.98 12.20 15.16
C ALA A 293 18.07 12.30 16.24
N ILE A 294 18.38 13.52 16.73
CA ILE A 294 19.29 13.74 17.86
C ILE A 294 18.72 13.08 19.12
N GLU A 295 17.49 13.44 19.51
CA GLU A 295 16.83 12.88 20.69
C GLU A 295 16.66 11.35 20.57
N ALA A 296 16.33 10.83 19.38
CA ALA A 296 16.20 9.39 19.18
C ALA A 296 17.53 8.64 19.41
N ILE A 297 18.65 9.18 18.94
CA ILE A 297 19.97 8.57 19.16
C ILE A 297 20.35 8.61 20.64
N GLU A 298 20.04 9.70 21.35
CA GLU A 298 20.21 9.79 22.81
C GLU A 298 19.33 8.77 23.56
N ARG A 299 18.03 8.69 23.24
CA ARG A 299 17.12 7.67 23.79
C ARG A 299 17.62 6.25 23.54
N ILE A 300 18.09 5.96 22.33
CA ILE A 300 18.63 4.64 21.97
C ILE A 300 19.91 4.35 22.76
N ALA A 301 20.82 5.32 22.92
CA ALA A 301 22.02 5.14 23.72
C ALA A 301 21.70 4.85 25.20
N LEU A 302 20.73 5.58 25.78
CA LEU A 302 20.28 5.39 27.16
C LEU A 302 19.59 4.03 27.36
N ARG A 303 18.76 3.60 26.40
CA ARG A 303 18.16 2.25 26.38
C ARG A 303 19.21 1.13 26.23
N GLN A 304 20.31 1.39 25.52
CA GLN A 304 21.45 0.46 25.39
C GLN A 304 22.33 0.41 26.66
N GLN A 305 22.28 1.42 27.53
CA GLN A 305 23.06 1.49 28.78
C GLN A 305 22.30 1.05 30.05
N GLY A 306 20.97 0.95 30.00
CA GLY A 306 20.20 0.21 31.00
C GLY A 306 19.91 0.91 32.32
N SER A 307 19.75 2.24 32.34
CA SER A 307 19.38 2.98 33.55
C SER A 307 18.49 4.19 33.27
N PHE A 308 17.42 4.37 34.06
CA PHE A 308 16.74 5.66 34.21
C PHE A 308 16.06 5.79 35.57
N GLU A 309 16.61 6.68 36.40
CA GLU A 309 15.82 7.65 37.18
C GLU A 309 16.32 9.04 36.77
N PRO A 310 15.44 10.05 36.56
CA PRO A 310 15.86 11.37 36.13
C PRO A 310 16.19 12.27 37.33
N THR A 311 17.45 12.66 37.49
CA THR A 311 17.85 13.76 38.40
C THR A 311 18.14 15.01 37.58
N VAL A 312 17.40 16.09 37.84
CA VAL A 312 17.63 17.39 37.20
C VAL A 312 18.79 18.11 37.87
N THR A 313 19.81 18.49 37.11
CA THR A 313 20.86 19.43 37.54
C THR A 313 20.96 20.62 36.60
N THR A 314 20.57 21.79 37.11
CA THR A 314 20.76 23.09 36.45
C THR A 314 22.22 23.53 36.57
N SER A 315 22.80 24.05 35.49
CA SER A 315 24.11 24.74 35.52
C SER A 315 23.93 26.20 35.10
N GLU A 316 24.42 27.12 35.93
CA GLU A 316 24.39 28.56 35.70
C GLU A 316 25.45 28.98 34.67
N VAL A 317 25.17 30.02 33.88
CA VAL A 317 26.19 30.77 33.13
C VAL A 317 25.96 32.26 33.38
N THR A 318 27.02 32.92 33.84
CA THR A 318 27.03 34.33 34.26
C THR A 318 27.12 35.32 33.09
N SER A 319 26.36 36.41 33.19
CA SER A 319 26.40 37.57 32.29
C SER A 319 27.66 38.45 32.48
N PRO A 320 27.89 39.41 31.58
CA PRO A 320 28.12 40.78 32.07
C PRO A 320 27.42 41.91 31.28
N SER A 321 26.86 42.89 32.02
CA SER A 321 26.68 44.35 31.75
C SER A 321 26.31 44.87 30.34
N GLY A 322 25.39 45.82 30.15
CA GLY A 322 24.50 46.55 31.09
C GLY A 322 24.03 47.90 30.49
N GLY A 323 22.85 48.43 30.88
CA GLY A 323 22.47 49.82 30.56
C GLY A 323 21.00 50.13 30.17
N SER A 324 20.08 50.11 31.14
CA SER A 324 18.88 50.99 31.30
C SER A 324 17.84 50.30 32.20
N SER A 325 18.01 50.42 33.53
CA SER A 325 17.40 49.49 34.50
C SER A 325 15.87 49.49 34.55
N GLU A 326 15.21 50.57 34.96
CA GLU A 326 13.77 50.50 35.34
C GLU A 326 12.83 50.07 34.18
N SER A 327 13.06 50.58 32.97
CA SER A 327 12.24 50.22 31.80
C SER A 327 12.46 48.78 31.35
N ASN A 328 13.71 48.29 31.40
CA ASN A 328 14.04 46.93 31.01
C ASN A 328 13.69 45.92 32.11
N GLU A 329 13.77 46.30 33.39
CA GLU A 329 13.33 45.47 34.51
C GLU A 329 11.82 45.23 34.47
N LEU A 330 11.01 46.26 34.20
CA LEU A 330 9.56 46.10 34.06
C LEU A 330 9.18 45.26 32.81
N LEU A 331 9.95 45.40 31.72
CA LEU A 331 9.76 44.58 30.51
C LEU A 331 10.18 43.12 30.76
N ALA A 332 11.31 42.90 31.43
CA ALA A 332 11.80 41.58 31.81
C ALA A 332 10.86 40.88 32.79
N GLN A 333 10.30 41.59 33.77
CA GLN A 333 9.27 41.06 34.68
C GLN A 333 8.03 40.60 33.92
N LYS A 334 7.54 41.38 32.95
CA LYS A 334 6.38 40.98 32.11
C LYS A 334 6.71 39.81 31.18
N GLN A 335 7.93 39.75 30.65
CA GLN A 335 8.39 38.62 29.84
C GLN A 335 8.53 37.34 30.68
N GLU A 336 9.02 37.45 31.91
CA GLU A 336 9.14 36.34 32.85
C GLU A 336 7.77 35.85 33.35
N GLU A 337 6.84 36.76 33.68
CA GLU A 337 5.45 36.41 33.99
C GLU A 337 4.78 35.67 32.82
N HIS A 338 4.95 36.15 31.59
CA HIS A 338 4.43 35.50 30.38
C HIS A 338 5.05 34.12 30.16
N ARG A 339 6.37 33.99 30.38
CA ARG A 339 7.09 32.69 30.33
C ARG A 339 6.57 31.71 31.37
N GLN A 340 6.33 32.15 32.60
CA GLN A 340 5.73 31.31 33.66
C GLN A 340 4.30 30.91 33.33
N ASN A 341 3.52 31.78 32.69
CA ASN A 341 2.17 31.45 32.22
C ASN A 341 2.18 30.39 31.11
N LEU A 342 3.12 30.45 30.16
CA LEU A 342 3.33 29.40 29.16
C LEU A 342 3.68 28.04 29.82
N VAL A 343 4.55 28.04 30.85
CA VAL A 343 4.90 26.82 31.60
C VAL A 343 3.70 26.23 32.35
N ARG A 344 2.91 27.06 33.05
CA ARG A 344 1.69 26.64 33.74
C ARG A 344 0.68 26.02 32.78
N TYR A 345 0.49 26.63 31.61
CA TYR A 345 -0.39 26.09 30.58
C TYR A 345 0.11 24.73 30.06
N ARG A 346 1.41 24.61 29.78
CA ARG A 346 2.04 23.35 29.34
C ARG A 346 1.85 22.23 30.37
N GLN A 347 2.02 22.51 31.66
CA GLN A 347 1.81 21.51 32.71
C GLN A 347 0.35 21.03 32.75
N ALA A 348 -0.61 21.95 32.83
CA ALA A 348 -2.03 21.61 32.87
C ALA A 348 -2.49 20.87 31.59
N PHE A 349 -1.97 21.23 30.42
CA PHE A 349 -2.23 20.51 29.18
C PHE A 349 -1.65 19.09 29.20
N SER A 350 -0.40 18.92 29.66
CA SER A 350 0.26 17.62 29.77
C SER A 350 -0.48 16.68 30.74
N GLU A 351 -0.88 17.18 31.91
CA GLU A 351 -1.65 16.41 32.89
C GLU A 351 -2.98 15.89 32.33
N VAL A 352 -3.68 16.75 31.57
CA VAL A 352 -4.94 16.38 30.93
C VAL A 352 -4.73 15.34 29.83
N ILE A 353 -3.70 15.48 28.98
CA ILE A 353 -3.37 14.54 27.90
C ILE A 353 -2.93 13.17 28.44
N GLU A 354 -2.22 13.12 29.57
CA GLU A 354 -1.85 11.85 30.23
C GLU A 354 -3.03 11.17 30.93
N GLN A 355 -3.97 11.94 31.50
CA GLN A 355 -5.18 11.38 32.12
C GLN A 355 -6.23 10.93 31.10
N GLU A 356 -6.40 11.67 30.00
CA GLU A 356 -7.50 11.48 29.06
C GLU A 356 -7.10 11.86 27.62
N TYR A 357 -6.88 10.85 26.78
CA TYR A 357 -6.71 11.00 25.34
C TYR A 357 -7.62 10.05 24.56
N PRO A 358 -8.43 10.53 23.58
CA PRO A 358 -8.56 11.92 23.14
C PRO A 358 -9.25 12.82 24.16
N ILE A 359 -8.80 14.07 24.27
CA ILE A 359 -9.32 15.06 25.22
C ILE A 359 -10.81 15.36 25.01
N ASN A 360 -11.62 15.14 26.05
CA ASN A 360 -13.06 15.40 26.00
C ASN A 360 -13.38 16.91 26.01
N GLN A 361 -14.64 17.27 25.72
CA GLN A 361 -15.08 18.66 25.61
C GLN A 361 -15.01 19.44 26.94
N ALA A 362 -15.25 18.79 28.09
CA ALA A 362 -15.14 19.44 29.40
C ALA A 362 -13.68 19.77 29.74
N SER A 363 -12.74 18.87 29.43
CA SER A 363 -11.30 19.06 29.55
C SER A 363 -10.81 20.18 28.61
N ARG A 364 -11.25 20.20 27.35
CA ARG A 364 -11.01 21.33 26.41
C ARG A 364 -11.55 22.67 26.94
N ASN A 365 -12.77 22.69 27.49
CA ASN A 365 -13.37 23.93 28.03
C ASN A 365 -12.56 24.49 29.22
N LYS A 366 -12.05 23.63 30.11
CA LYS A 366 -11.16 24.03 31.22
C LYS A 366 -9.85 24.63 30.70
N LEU A 367 -9.21 23.98 29.72
CA LEU A 367 -7.98 24.48 29.09
C LEU A 367 -8.19 25.84 28.40
N GLN A 368 -9.33 26.07 27.74
CA GLN A 368 -9.67 27.37 27.15
C GLN A 368 -9.94 28.47 28.21
N GLN A 369 -10.52 28.11 29.37
CA GLN A 369 -10.65 29.05 30.48
C GLN A 369 -9.27 29.41 31.09
N LEU A 370 -8.39 28.41 31.24
CA LEU A 370 -7.03 28.60 31.70
C LEU A 370 -6.19 29.47 30.73
N GLN A 371 -6.29 29.22 29.42
CA GLN A 371 -5.67 30.08 28.40
C GLN A 371 -6.06 31.56 28.59
N LYS A 372 -7.36 31.83 28.76
CA LYS A 372 -7.90 33.18 28.93
C LYS A 372 -7.44 33.83 30.23
N SER A 373 -7.39 33.09 31.34
CA SER A 373 -6.90 33.64 32.63
C SER A 373 -5.40 33.94 32.60
N LEU A 374 -4.62 33.14 31.89
CA LEU A 374 -3.18 33.32 31.67
C LEU A 374 -2.82 34.32 30.55
N ARG A 375 -3.82 34.88 29.86
CA ARG A 375 -3.69 35.86 28.76
C ARG A 375 -2.85 35.39 27.56
N LEU A 376 -2.76 34.08 27.33
CA LEU A 376 -1.95 33.48 26.26
C LEU A 376 -2.66 33.55 24.90
N LYS A 377 -1.90 33.87 23.84
CA LYS A 377 -2.44 33.88 22.47
C LYS A 377 -2.65 32.46 21.95
N LYS A 378 -3.50 32.34 20.92
CA LYS A 378 -3.86 31.04 20.35
C LYS A 378 -2.67 30.35 19.65
N GLU A 379 -1.79 31.13 19.01
CA GLU A 379 -0.60 30.59 18.35
C GLU A 379 0.44 30.07 19.35
N GLU A 380 0.53 30.69 20.53
CA GLU A 380 1.44 30.31 21.61
C GLU A 380 1.00 29.00 22.27
N VAL A 381 -0.31 28.87 22.52
CA VAL A 381 -0.94 27.61 22.95
C VAL A 381 -0.71 26.50 21.92
N LEU A 382 -0.95 26.76 20.63
CA LEU A 382 -0.78 25.76 19.57
C LEU A 382 0.65 25.18 19.52
N ARG A 383 1.66 26.04 19.74
CA ARG A 383 3.09 25.64 19.81
C ARG A 383 3.42 24.76 21.03
N ILE A 384 2.60 24.82 22.09
CA ILE A 384 2.72 23.97 23.27
C ILE A 384 1.94 22.67 23.09
N GLU A 385 0.71 22.76 22.56
CA GLU A 385 -0.18 21.60 22.39
C GLU A 385 0.34 20.61 21.35
N GLN A 386 0.77 21.08 20.17
CA GLN A 386 1.13 20.20 19.05
C GLN A 386 2.25 19.18 19.39
N PRO A 387 3.40 19.57 19.98
CA PRO A 387 4.45 18.60 20.37
C PRO A 387 4.02 17.59 21.43
N ILE A 388 2.91 17.81 22.13
CA ILE A 388 2.37 16.94 23.17
C ILE A 388 1.25 16.04 22.61
N ILE A 389 0.41 16.57 21.72
CA ILE A 389 -0.65 15.81 21.03
C ILE A 389 -0.04 14.76 20.11
N VAL A 390 0.86 15.15 19.19
CA VAL A 390 1.38 14.28 18.12
C VAL A 390 1.92 12.92 18.64
N PRO A 391 2.79 12.85 19.67
CA PRO A 391 3.25 11.55 20.18
C PRO A 391 2.12 10.77 20.89
N LYS A 392 1.18 11.44 21.58
CA LYS A 392 0.07 10.76 22.25
C LYS A 392 -0.99 10.22 21.27
N GLU A 393 -1.19 10.93 20.16
CA GLU A 393 -2.02 10.50 19.05
C GLU A 393 -1.44 9.26 18.38
N ALA A 394 -0.14 9.23 18.12
CA ALA A 394 0.56 8.06 17.62
C ALA A 394 0.45 6.86 18.60
N GLU A 395 0.64 7.10 19.90
CA GLU A 395 0.51 6.07 20.95
C GLU A 395 -0.93 5.52 21.05
N TYR A 396 -1.93 6.39 20.95
CA TYR A 396 -3.35 6.02 20.95
C TYR A 396 -3.73 5.22 19.71
N CYS A 397 -3.34 5.68 18.52
CA CYS A 397 -3.56 4.96 17.26
C CYS A 397 -2.85 3.60 17.25
N GLN A 398 -1.62 3.51 17.77
CA GLN A 398 -0.91 2.24 17.91
C GLN A 398 -1.61 1.29 18.88
N ARG A 399 -2.15 1.77 20.01
CA ARG A 399 -2.96 0.96 20.94
C ARG A 399 -4.25 0.46 20.29
N GLN A 400 -4.96 1.31 19.55
CA GLN A 400 -6.15 0.90 18.80
C GLN A 400 -5.82 -0.19 17.77
N GLU A 401 -4.73 -0.03 17.01
CA GLU A 401 -4.33 -1.02 16.00
C GLU A 401 -3.83 -2.33 16.61
N GLN A 402 -3.07 -2.30 17.70
CA GLN A 402 -2.72 -3.51 18.47
C GLN A 402 -3.97 -4.23 19.00
N GLU A 403 -4.99 -3.51 19.45
CA GLU A 403 -6.23 -4.12 19.91
C GLU A 403 -7.06 -4.71 18.75
N ARG A 404 -7.02 -4.10 17.56
CA ARG A 404 -7.61 -4.65 16.33
C ARG A 404 -6.89 -5.94 15.90
N ILE A 405 -5.55 -5.93 15.86
CA ILE A 405 -4.73 -7.10 15.56
C ILE A 405 -5.00 -8.23 16.58
N ARG A 406 -5.09 -7.92 17.88
CA ARG A 406 -5.43 -8.91 18.91
C ARG A 406 -6.80 -9.53 18.65
N LYS A 407 -7.84 -8.71 18.42
CA LYS A 407 -9.20 -9.18 18.09
C LYS A 407 -9.23 -10.01 16.79
N GLN A 408 -8.40 -9.66 15.80
CA GLN A 408 -8.25 -10.40 14.55
C GLN A 408 -7.60 -11.77 14.79
N GLN A 409 -6.53 -11.84 15.59
CA GLN A 409 -5.87 -13.11 15.95
C GLN A 409 -6.77 -14.01 16.80
N GLU A 410 -7.51 -13.45 17.76
CA GLU A 410 -8.53 -14.18 18.53
C GLU A 410 -9.62 -14.76 17.62
N ALA A 411 -10.14 -13.96 16.68
CA ALA A 411 -11.10 -14.40 15.67
C ALA A 411 -10.52 -15.48 14.74
N GLU A 412 -9.25 -15.39 14.32
CA GLU A 412 -8.60 -16.39 13.48
C GLU A 412 -8.38 -17.72 14.24
N GLN A 413 -8.02 -17.66 15.53
CA GLN A 413 -7.93 -18.85 16.38
C GLN A 413 -9.30 -19.51 16.57
N GLN A 414 -10.36 -18.72 16.79
CA GLN A 414 -11.73 -19.23 16.87
C GLN A 414 -12.15 -19.86 15.53
N PHE A 415 -11.88 -19.20 14.40
CA PHE A 415 -12.15 -19.72 13.06
C PHE A 415 -11.43 -21.05 12.79
N LYS A 416 -10.17 -21.21 13.23
CA LYS A 416 -9.43 -22.47 13.14
C LYS A 416 -10.09 -23.59 13.96
N ARG A 417 -10.54 -23.30 15.19
CA ARG A 417 -11.26 -24.26 16.05
C ARG A 417 -12.61 -24.68 15.46
N GLU A 418 -13.39 -23.72 14.95
CA GLU A 418 -14.68 -23.98 14.32
C GLU A 418 -14.54 -24.73 12.99
N SER A 419 -13.54 -24.39 12.17
CA SER A 419 -13.22 -25.13 10.94
C SER A 419 -12.81 -26.59 11.20
N GLN A 420 -12.09 -26.87 12.29
CA GLN A 420 -11.79 -28.24 12.71
C GLN A 420 -13.05 -28.99 13.15
N ARG A 421 -13.94 -28.36 13.94
CA ARG A 421 -15.26 -28.93 14.29
C ARG A 421 -16.11 -29.24 13.06
N LEU A 422 -16.18 -28.33 12.08
CA LEU A 422 -16.95 -28.56 10.85
C LEU A 422 -16.39 -29.72 10.02
N LYS A 423 -15.06 -29.86 9.93
CA LYS A 423 -14.42 -31.01 9.27
C LYS A 423 -14.78 -32.32 9.96
N GLN A 424 -14.75 -32.37 11.30
CA GLN A 424 -15.18 -33.54 12.06
C GLN A 424 -16.67 -33.86 11.84
N GLN A 425 -17.56 -32.85 11.80
CA GLN A 425 -18.97 -33.03 11.52
C GLN A 425 -19.22 -33.57 10.09
N GLN A 426 -18.60 -32.99 9.07
CA GLN A 426 -18.70 -33.49 7.69
C GLN A 426 -18.14 -34.92 7.54
N GLN A 427 -17.10 -35.27 8.30
CA GLN A 427 -16.57 -36.62 8.33
C GLN A 427 -17.56 -37.59 8.99
N LEU A 428 -18.19 -37.20 10.11
CA LEU A 428 -19.28 -37.94 10.75
C LEU A 428 -20.51 -38.09 9.85
N GLU A 429 -20.87 -37.08 9.07
CA GLU A 429 -21.97 -37.15 8.09
C GLU A 429 -21.64 -38.07 6.91
N LYS A 430 -20.41 -38.02 6.38
CA LYS A 430 -19.94 -39.00 5.38
C LYS A 430 -20.00 -40.43 5.92
N TRP A 431 -19.56 -40.65 7.17
CA TRP A 431 -19.68 -41.95 7.83
C TRP A 431 -21.15 -42.37 7.96
N ARG A 432 -22.07 -41.48 8.37
CA ARG A 432 -23.51 -41.76 8.44
C ARG A 432 -24.09 -42.14 7.06
N GLN A 433 -23.72 -41.42 6.00
CA GLN A 433 -24.17 -41.72 4.64
C GLN A 433 -23.65 -43.08 4.14
N LEU A 434 -22.38 -43.41 4.43
CA LEU A 434 -21.81 -44.73 4.15
C LEU A 434 -22.57 -45.84 4.88
N PHE A 435 -22.86 -45.66 6.18
CA PHE A 435 -23.65 -46.63 6.95
C PHE A 435 -25.08 -46.79 6.42
N THR A 436 -25.77 -45.73 6.00
CA THR A 436 -27.10 -45.85 5.39
C THR A 436 -27.10 -46.53 4.02
N THR A 437 -25.98 -46.47 3.28
CA THR A 437 -25.85 -47.08 1.94
C THR A 437 -25.58 -48.59 2.01
N ILE A 438 -25.07 -49.09 3.14
CA ILE A 438 -24.76 -50.51 3.36
C ILE A 438 -25.99 -51.30 3.90
N THR A 439 -27.06 -50.61 4.31
CA THR A 439 -28.31 -51.24 4.82
C THR A 439 -29.53 -50.93 3.95
N THR A 440 -29.61 -51.54 2.77
CA THR A 440 -30.89 -51.76 2.05
C THR A 440 -31.30 -53.23 2.16
N PRO A 441 -32.27 -53.59 3.02
CA PRO A 441 -32.80 -54.95 3.05
C PRO A 441 -33.90 -55.13 1.99
N THR A 442 -33.76 -56.17 1.17
CA THR A 442 -34.85 -56.68 0.33
C THR A 442 -36.00 -57.21 1.20
N LEU A 443 -37.21 -56.90 0.76
CA LEU A 443 -38.53 -57.32 1.29
C LEU A 443 -38.57 -58.58 2.17
N ILE A 444 -38.95 -58.41 3.45
CA ILE A 444 -39.62 -59.45 4.23
C ILE A 444 -40.89 -58.85 4.89
N THR A 445 -41.98 -59.59 4.78
CA THR A 445 -43.35 -59.15 5.11
C THR A 445 -43.62 -59.09 6.62
N ARG A 446 -44.61 -58.29 7.05
CA ARG A 446 -45.09 -58.18 8.44
C ARG A 446 -45.46 -59.54 9.07
N LYS A 447 -44.58 -60.12 9.90
CA LYS A 447 -44.88 -60.80 11.19
C LYS A 447 -43.58 -61.39 11.79
N LYS A 448 -43.41 -61.25 13.12
CA LYS A 448 -42.26 -61.72 13.95
C LYS A 448 -40.95 -60.91 13.75
N PHE A 449 -40.03 -60.79 14.72
CA PHE A 449 -40.13 -60.74 16.19
C PHE A 449 -38.78 -60.24 16.76
N LEU A 450 -38.81 -59.16 17.55
CA LEU A 450 -38.11 -58.95 18.83
C LEU A 450 -36.70 -59.56 19.09
N TRP A 451 -35.64 -58.73 19.03
CA TRP A 451 -34.36 -58.75 19.81
C TRP A 451 -33.39 -57.74 19.13
N TRP A 452 -32.70 -56.77 19.75
CA TRP A 452 -32.32 -56.47 21.14
C TRP A 452 -32.65 -55.01 21.55
N ALA A 453 -33.02 -54.79 22.82
CA ALA A 453 -32.71 -53.54 23.53
C ALA A 453 -31.23 -53.58 23.98
N VAL A 454 -30.52 -52.52 24.37
CA VAL A 454 -30.57 -51.85 25.70
C VAL A 454 -29.76 -50.56 25.57
N GLY A 455 -30.22 -49.45 26.16
CA GLY A 455 -29.50 -48.17 26.11
C GLY A 455 -30.27 -46.91 26.52
N SER A 456 -31.29 -47.01 27.37
CA SER A 456 -31.91 -45.87 28.09
C SER A 456 -30.82 -45.13 28.89
N VAL A 457 -30.81 -43.81 29.15
CA VAL A 457 -31.79 -42.82 29.68
C VAL A 457 -31.31 -41.42 29.18
N GLY A 458 -32.06 -40.32 29.06
CA GLY A 458 -33.44 -39.87 29.35
C GLY A 458 -33.49 -38.33 29.11
N PHE A 459 -34.56 -37.56 29.33
CA PHE A 459 -35.93 -37.81 29.80
C PHE A 459 -36.91 -36.93 28.95
N VAL A 460 -38.07 -36.49 29.45
CA VAL A 460 -39.02 -35.57 28.75
C VAL A 460 -39.54 -34.47 29.71
N THR A 461 -40.09 -33.40 29.14
CA THR A 461 -40.84 -32.24 29.71
C THR A 461 -40.02 -30.95 29.93
N ALA A 462 -40.53 -29.73 29.72
CA ALA A 462 -41.91 -29.30 29.36
C ALA A 462 -41.94 -28.19 28.28
N VAL A 463 -43.15 -27.94 27.73
CA VAL A 463 -43.49 -26.86 26.79
C VAL A 463 -43.99 -25.63 27.56
N VAL A 464 -43.75 -24.43 27.01
CA VAL A 464 -44.10 -23.03 27.39
C VAL A 464 -42.77 -22.26 27.48
N GLU A 465 -42.45 -21.25 26.66
CA GLU A 465 -43.29 -20.25 25.99
C GLU A 465 -43.19 -20.25 24.46
N ARG A 466 -44.26 -19.82 23.78
CA ARG A 466 -44.28 -19.60 22.32
C ARG A 466 -45.15 -18.40 21.95
N GLU A 467 -44.70 -17.21 22.27
CA GLU A 467 -45.11 -15.98 21.59
C GLU A 467 -43.93 -14.99 21.52
N ILE A 468 -44.01 -13.99 20.63
CA ILE A 468 -42.90 -13.07 20.28
C ILE A 468 -41.72 -13.74 19.54
N PHE A 469 -41.99 -14.23 18.32
CA PHE A 469 -41.22 -13.90 17.11
C PHE A 469 -42.00 -14.40 15.89
N LYS A 470 -43.10 -13.70 15.55
CA LYS A 470 -43.80 -13.93 14.27
C LYS A 470 -42.87 -13.53 13.13
N GLY A 471 -42.76 -14.40 12.13
CA GLY A 471 -41.62 -14.44 11.21
C GLY A 471 -41.30 -13.13 10.48
N GLN A 472 -40.00 -12.84 10.41
CA GLN A 472 -39.45 -12.07 9.30
C GLN A 472 -39.49 -12.99 8.07
N THR A 473 -40.25 -12.61 7.04
CA THR A 473 -40.13 -13.26 5.73
C THR A 473 -38.73 -12.99 5.17
N PRO A 474 -38.03 -14.02 4.64
CA PRO A 474 -36.70 -13.82 4.06
C PRO A 474 -36.72 -12.71 3.00
N ILE A 475 -35.69 -11.87 2.97
CA ILE A 475 -35.54 -10.83 1.95
C ILE A 475 -35.10 -11.49 0.64
N SER A 476 -36.06 -12.07 -0.08
CA SER A 476 -35.85 -12.61 -1.41
C SER A 476 -35.62 -11.47 -2.40
N VAL A 477 -34.49 -11.50 -3.11
CA VAL A 477 -34.22 -10.59 -4.23
C VAL A 477 -34.99 -11.10 -5.44
N ALA A 478 -36.06 -10.39 -5.82
CA ALA A 478 -36.78 -10.68 -7.05
C ALA A 478 -35.86 -10.47 -8.26
N LYS A 479 -35.87 -11.39 -9.23
CA LYS A 479 -35.08 -11.25 -10.46
C LYS A 479 -35.56 -10.00 -11.23
N PRO A 480 -34.66 -9.07 -11.59
CA PRO A 480 -35.05 -7.87 -12.31
C PRO A 480 -35.63 -8.20 -13.68
N LYS A 481 -36.70 -7.51 -14.06
CA LYS A 481 -37.38 -7.69 -15.35
C LYS A 481 -36.89 -6.64 -16.34
N TYR A 482 -36.34 -7.10 -17.46
CA TYR A 482 -35.78 -6.25 -18.52
C TYR A 482 -36.79 -6.04 -19.62
N LEU A 483 -37.08 -4.77 -19.92
CA LEU A 483 -37.93 -4.31 -21.02
C LEU A 483 -37.08 -3.49 -21.98
N LEU A 484 -37.06 -3.85 -23.26
CA LEU A 484 -36.28 -3.13 -24.26
C LEU A 484 -36.94 -1.77 -24.58
N SER A 485 -36.21 -0.67 -24.46
CA SER A 485 -36.67 0.64 -24.91
C SER A 485 -36.43 0.82 -26.40
N LYS A 486 -37.23 1.66 -27.05
CA LYS A 486 -36.94 2.19 -28.40
C LYS A 486 -35.78 3.20 -28.39
N GLN A 487 -35.40 3.70 -27.22
CA GLN A 487 -34.29 4.65 -27.05
C GLN A 487 -32.93 3.93 -27.13
N LYS A 488 -31.92 4.65 -27.66
CA LYS A 488 -30.53 4.21 -27.72
C LYS A 488 -29.62 5.25 -27.06
N VAL A 489 -28.48 4.81 -26.54
CA VAL A 489 -27.40 5.67 -26.03
C VAL A 489 -26.08 5.08 -26.50
N PHE A 490 -25.16 5.89 -27.02
CA PHE A 490 -23.93 5.44 -27.70
C PHE A 490 -24.18 4.40 -28.82
N GLY A 491 -25.34 4.47 -29.50
CA GLY A 491 -25.78 3.47 -30.48
C GLY A 491 -26.30 2.14 -29.90
N LEU A 492 -26.06 1.89 -28.61
CA LEU A 492 -26.51 0.69 -27.89
C LEU A 492 -27.98 0.81 -27.46
N PRO A 493 -28.75 -0.30 -27.41
CA PRO A 493 -30.13 -0.28 -26.89
C PRO A 493 -30.17 0.07 -25.41
N LEU A 494 -31.09 0.97 -25.04
CA LEU A 494 -31.35 1.29 -23.65
C LEU A 494 -32.43 0.33 -23.12
N TRP A 495 -32.17 -0.28 -21.97
CA TRP A 495 -33.06 -1.21 -21.29
C TRP A 495 -33.73 -0.49 -20.12
N MET A 496 -35.03 -0.66 -19.99
CA MET A 496 -35.75 -0.35 -18.75
C MET A 496 -35.74 -1.59 -17.87
N VAL A 497 -35.37 -1.43 -16.60
CA VAL A 497 -35.26 -2.54 -15.65
C VAL A 497 -36.15 -2.27 -14.45
N GLU A 498 -37.10 -3.16 -14.21
CA GLU A 498 -37.99 -3.17 -13.06
C GLU A 498 -37.34 -3.96 -11.92
N PHE A 499 -37.31 -3.38 -10.72
CA PHE A 499 -36.73 -3.97 -9.51
C PHE A 499 -37.48 -3.54 -8.24
N GLU A 500 -37.23 -4.25 -7.15
CA GLU A 500 -37.78 -3.93 -5.83
C GLU A 500 -36.73 -3.26 -4.94
N THR A 501 -37.12 -2.19 -4.24
CA THR A 501 -36.33 -1.61 -3.15
C THR A 501 -37.00 -1.87 -1.80
N VAL A 502 -36.20 -1.98 -0.75
CA VAL A 502 -36.65 -2.29 0.61
C VAL A 502 -36.38 -1.11 1.55
N THR A 503 -37.24 -0.88 2.52
CA THR A 503 -36.99 0.03 3.65
C THR A 503 -37.25 -0.69 4.96
N VAL A 504 -36.37 -0.52 5.95
CA VAL A 504 -36.46 -1.12 7.30
C VAL A 504 -36.65 -0.06 8.39
N ASN A 505 -37.22 -0.49 9.51
CA ASN A 505 -37.21 0.27 10.76
C ASN A 505 -35.92 0.02 11.56
N LYS A 506 -35.72 0.77 12.65
CA LYS A 506 -34.60 0.65 13.59
C LYS A 506 -34.34 -0.75 14.21
N ASN A 507 -35.27 -1.70 14.06
CA ASN A 507 -35.11 -3.10 14.50
C ASN A 507 -34.73 -4.04 13.32
N GLY A 508 -34.42 -3.50 12.14
CA GLY A 508 -34.13 -4.25 10.92
C GLY A 508 -35.35 -4.91 10.26
N GLY A 509 -36.56 -4.63 10.76
CA GLY A 509 -37.80 -5.16 10.19
C GLY A 509 -38.23 -4.38 8.96
N VAL A 510 -38.55 -5.08 7.87
CA VAL A 510 -39.04 -4.46 6.62
C VAL A 510 -40.39 -3.76 6.86
N ILE A 511 -40.43 -2.45 6.64
CA ILE A 511 -41.62 -1.61 6.73
C ILE A 511 -42.18 -1.20 5.36
N LYS A 512 -41.36 -1.30 4.30
CA LYS A 512 -41.79 -0.98 2.93
C LYS A 512 -41.05 -1.85 1.91
N ARG A 513 -41.80 -2.33 0.92
CA ARG A 513 -41.28 -2.87 -0.35
C ARG A 513 -41.86 -2.02 -1.47
N ASN A 514 -41.04 -1.63 -2.44
CA ASN A 514 -41.48 -0.89 -3.62
C ASN A 514 -41.00 -1.61 -4.87
N SER A 515 -41.85 -2.50 -5.39
CA SER A 515 -41.59 -3.39 -6.52
C SER A 515 -41.73 -2.72 -7.89
N ASN A 516 -42.14 -1.44 -7.93
CA ASN A 516 -42.38 -0.66 -9.15
C ASN A 516 -41.25 0.34 -9.45
N LYS A 517 -40.05 0.13 -8.89
CA LYS A 517 -38.90 0.97 -9.20
C LYS A 517 -38.33 0.59 -10.57
N GLN A 518 -37.98 1.62 -11.34
CA GLN A 518 -37.46 1.49 -12.69
C GLN A 518 -36.16 2.28 -12.83
N ALA A 519 -35.19 1.69 -13.50
CA ALA A 519 -33.98 2.38 -13.96
C ALA A 519 -33.77 2.11 -15.45
N LYS A 520 -33.03 3.01 -16.11
CA LYS A 520 -32.56 2.81 -17.47
C LYS A 520 -31.11 2.33 -17.42
N LEU A 521 -30.72 1.34 -18.21
CA LEU A 521 -29.33 0.91 -18.34
C LEU A 521 -28.96 0.53 -19.77
N PHE A 522 -27.70 0.66 -20.14
CA PHE A 522 -27.15 -0.01 -21.33
C PHE A 522 -26.25 -1.18 -20.90
N LYS A 523 -25.92 -2.06 -21.85
CA LYS A 523 -25.00 -3.17 -21.63
C LYS A 523 -23.81 -3.02 -22.57
N GLU A 524 -22.62 -2.90 -22.01
CA GLU A 524 -21.37 -2.96 -22.77
C GLU A 524 -20.96 -4.43 -22.91
N ASP A 525 -20.59 -4.84 -24.12
CA ASP A 525 -20.13 -6.21 -24.41
C ASP A 525 -18.61 -6.28 -24.33
N LEU A 526 -18.10 -7.10 -23.40
CA LEU A 526 -16.67 -7.32 -23.19
C LEU A 526 -16.17 -8.59 -23.91
N GLY A 527 -17.04 -9.24 -24.69
CA GLY A 527 -16.80 -10.52 -25.36
C GLY A 527 -16.94 -11.72 -24.43
N ASN A 528 -16.98 -12.92 -25.02
CA ASN A 528 -17.12 -14.20 -24.32
C ASN A 528 -18.33 -14.26 -23.36
N ASN A 529 -19.47 -13.68 -23.77
CA ASN A 529 -20.70 -13.56 -22.96
C ASN A 529 -20.57 -12.78 -21.64
N VAL A 530 -19.48 -12.02 -21.45
CA VAL A 530 -19.31 -11.12 -20.29
C VAL A 530 -19.81 -9.73 -20.66
N THR A 531 -20.75 -9.21 -19.87
CA THR A 531 -21.32 -7.86 -20.07
C THR A 531 -21.14 -6.98 -18.84
N LEU A 532 -21.06 -5.67 -19.06
CA LEU A 532 -21.06 -4.64 -18.02
C LEU A 532 -22.35 -3.83 -18.13
N GLU A 533 -23.23 -3.95 -17.12
CA GLU A 533 -24.49 -3.21 -17.06
C GLU A 533 -24.27 -1.82 -16.44
N MET A 534 -24.55 -0.78 -17.22
CA MET A 534 -24.29 0.62 -16.88
C MET A 534 -25.62 1.35 -16.68
N VAL A 535 -25.94 1.69 -15.42
CA VAL A 535 -27.21 2.28 -14.97
C VAL A 535 -27.17 3.81 -15.09
N ALA A 536 -28.22 4.39 -15.66
CA ALA A 536 -28.37 5.84 -15.79
C ALA A 536 -28.67 6.48 -14.43
N ILE A 537 -27.76 7.34 -13.98
CA ILE A 537 -27.90 8.14 -12.77
C ILE A 537 -28.40 9.53 -13.19
N PRO A 538 -29.56 10.00 -12.68
CA PRO A 538 -30.11 11.29 -13.06
C PRO A 538 -29.26 12.44 -12.50
N SER A 539 -29.31 13.60 -13.15
CA SER A 539 -28.77 14.82 -12.53
C SER A 539 -29.62 15.23 -11.32
N GLY A 540 -29.00 15.75 -10.27
CA GLY A 540 -29.73 16.25 -9.12
C GLY A 540 -28.85 17.00 -8.12
N LYS A 541 -29.48 17.43 -7.03
CA LYS A 541 -28.79 17.98 -5.87
C LYS A 541 -28.94 17.05 -4.69
N PHE A 542 -27.89 16.96 -3.88
CA PHE A 542 -27.95 16.29 -2.59
C PHE A 542 -27.08 17.00 -1.56
N LEU A 543 -27.14 16.50 -0.35
CA LEU A 543 -26.40 16.99 0.80
C LEU A 543 -25.32 15.94 1.13
N MET A 544 -24.06 16.26 0.84
CA MET A 544 -22.91 15.38 0.95
C MET A 544 -22.30 15.45 2.35
N GLY A 545 -21.87 14.30 2.88
CA GLY A 545 -21.32 14.19 4.23
C GLY A 545 -22.36 13.96 5.32
N SER A 546 -21.89 13.98 6.57
CA SER A 546 -22.70 13.67 7.76
C SER A 546 -23.12 14.93 8.52
N PRO A 547 -24.35 14.98 9.10
CA PRO A 547 -24.78 16.09 9.93
C PRO A 547 -23.81 16.34 11.10
N ASP A 548 -23.70 17.57 11.60
CA ASP A 548 -22.73 17.94 12.65
C ASP A 548 -22.80 17.05 13.90
N SER A 549 -23.99 16.54 14.24
CA SER A 549 -24.28 15.65 15.37
C SER A 549 -23.84 14.18 15.17
N GLU A 550 -23.45 13.78 13.97
CA GLU A 550 -23.13 12.40 13.58
C GLU A 550 -21.83 12.36 12.73
N GLY A 551 -21.37 11.17 12.33
CA GLY A 551 -20.19 11.01 11.47
C GLY A 551 -18.83 11.45 12.05
N LEU A 552 -17.77 11.21 11.30
CA LEU A 552 -16.40 11.66 11.56
C LEU A 552 -16.17 13.09 11.05
N ASP A 553 -15.08 13.73 11.51
CA ASP A 553 -14.73 15.09 11.06
C ASP A 553 -14.35 15.14 9.57
N SER A 554 -13.82 14.04 9.01
CA SER A 554 -13.61 13.89 7.56
C SER A 554 -14.90 13.94 6.76
N GLU A 555 -16.04 13.60 7.35
CA GLU A 555 -17.36 13.63 6.71
C GLU A 555 -18.04 15.02 6.82
N LYS A 556 -17.34 16.04 7.33
CA LYS A 556 -17.86 17.38 7.64
C LYS A 556 -17.04 18.50 6.98
N PRO A 557 -17.58 19.71 6.77
CA PRO A 557 -18.98 20.08 6.96
C PRO A 557 -19.90 19.44 5.91
N GLN A 558 -21.14 19.19 6.32
CA GLN A 558 -22.18 18.73 5.42
C GLN A 558 -22.56 19.86 4.44
N HIS A 559 -22.51 19.60 3.13
CA HIS A 559 -22.61 20.65 2.10
C HIS A 559 -23.42 20.22 0.87
N GLN A 560 -24.00 21.18 0.14
CA GLN A 560 -24.82 20.88 -1.04
C GLN A 560 -23.95 20.68 -2.28
N VAL A 561 -24.16 19.56 -2.97
CA VAL A 561 -23.49 19.24 -4.24
C VAL A 561 -24.52 19.02 -5.35
N THR A 562 -24.22 19.54 -6.54
CA THR A 562 -25.03 19.39 -7.76
C THR A 562 -24.35 18.42 -8.71
N VAL A 563 -24.89 17.22 -8.86
CA VAL A 563 -24.32 16.16 -9.71
C VAL A 563 -25.04 16.15 -11.07
N LYS A 564 -24.27 16.07 -12.17
CA LYS A 564 -24.80 15.95 -13.55
C LYS A 564 -25.31 14.53 -13.79
N SER A 565 -25.97 14.29 -14.92
CA SER A 565 -26.37 12.92 -15.30
C SER A 565 -25.20 12.13 -15.88
N PHE A 566 -25.01 10.90 -15.44
CA PHE A 566 -23.95 10.00 -15.89
C PHE A 566 -24.45 8.54 -15.90
N PHE A 567 -23.62 7.60 -16.35
CA PHE A 567 -23.88 6.17 -16.16
C PHE A 567 -22.91 5.57 -15.15
N MET A 568 -23.37 4.67 -14.30
CA MET A 568 -22.56 3.98 -13.29
C MET A 568 -22.70 2.46 -13.41
N GLY A 569 -21.62 1.72 -13.15
CA GLY A 569 -21.64 0.27 -13.03
C GLY A 569 -22.67 -0.18 -11.99
N LYS A 570 -23.62 -1.03 -12.40
CA LYS A 570 -24.69 -1.58 -11.56
C LYS A 570 -24.18 -2.22 -10.27
N HIS A 571 -23.00 -2.81 -10.36
CA HIS A 571 -22.27 -3.52 -9.31
C HIS A 571 -20.81 -3.00 -9.30
N PRO A 572 -20.01 -3.33 -8.26
CA PRO A 572 -18.55 -3.34 -8.38
C PRO A 572 -18.11 -4.23 -9.55
N ILE A 573 -16.96 -3.93 -10.16
CA ILE A 573 -16.41 -4.70 -11.28
C ILE A 573 -16.21 -6.16 -10.85
N THR A 574 -16.73 -7.11 -11.63
CA THR A 574 -16.61 -8.54 -11.31
C THR A 574 -15.29 -9.13 -11.79
N GLN A 575 -14.88 -10.27 -11.23
CA GLN A 575 -13.67 -10.98 -11.66
C GLN A 575 -13.73 -11.43 -13.13
N ALA A 576 -14.92 -11.75 -13.65
CA ALA A 576 -15.10 -12.02 -15.08
C ALA A 576 -14.86 -10.77 -15.93
N GLN A 577 -15.45 -9.62 -15.56
CA GLN A 577 -15.25 -8.34 -16.25
C GLN A 577 -13.79 -7.88 -16.19
N TRP A 578 -13.16 -8.00 -15.02
CA TRP A 578 -11.73 -7.74 -14.81
C TRP A 578 -10.87 -8.52 -15.80
N ARG A 579 -11.02 -9.84 -15.88
CA ARG A 579 -10.23 -10.69 -16.80
C ARG A 579 -10.38 -10.31 -18.27
N ARG A 580 -11.55 -9.83 -18.69
CA ARG A 580 -11.76 -9.36 -20.07
C ARG A 580 -10.98 -8.08 -20.36
N VAL A 581 -11.07 -7.09 -19.47
CA VAL A 581 -10.42 -5.77 -19.67
C VAL A 581 -8.91 -5.84 -19.40
N ALA A 582 -8.46 -6.63 -18.43
CA ALA A 582 -7.04 -6.88 -18.16
C ALA A 582 -6.32 -7.63 -19.30
N ALA A 583 -7.07 -8.32 -20.17
CA ALA A 583 -6.55 -8.94 -21.40
C ALA A 583 -6.54 -7.99 -22.62
N LEU A 584 -7.17 -6.81 -22.55
CA LEU A 584 -7.09 -5.80 -23.61
C LEU A 584 -5.68 -5.17 -23.67
N PRO A 585 -5.26 -4.60 -24.82
CA PRO A 585 -3.99 -3.91 -24.95
C PRO A 585 -3.78 -2.85 -23.85
N LYS A 586 -2.60 -2.89 -23.24
CA LYS A 586 -2.16 -1.92 -22.22
C LYS A 586 -2.31 -0.47 -22.72
N VAL A 587 -2.68 0.43 -21.81
CA VAL A 587 -2.55 1.88 -22.00
C VAL A 587 -1.33 2.38 -21.22
N ASN A 588 -1.36 2.37 -19.88
CA ASN A 588 -0.36 2.98 -19.00
C ASN A 588 0.26 1.96 -18.02
N HIS A 589 -0.55 1.11 -17.39
CA HIS A 589 -0.14 0.16 -16.33
C HIS A 589 -0.31 -1.32 -16.73
N ASN A 590 0.37 -2.25 -16.04
CA ASN A 590 0.25 -3.69 -16.28
C ASN A 590 -0.75 -4.33 -15.30
N LEU A 591 -1.94 -4.69 -15.76
CA LEU A 591 -2.93 -5.37 -14.92
C LEU A 591 -2.60 -6.85 -14.71
N LYS A 592 -2.59 -7.30 -13.45
CA LYS A 592 -2.57 -8.74 -13.12
C LYS A 592 -3.91 -9.37 -13.53
N ALA A 593 -3.89 -10.45 -14.31
CA ALA A 593 -5.11 -11.05 -14.86
C ALA A 593 -6.10 -11.56 -13.79
N ASP A 594 -5.61 -12.04 -12.64
CA ASP A 594 -6.45 -12.60 -11.57
C ASP A 594 -5.92 -12.19 -10.17
N PRO A 595 -6.22 -10.96 -9.70
CA PRO A 595 -5.66 -10.40 -8.47
C PRO A 595 -6.33 -10.93 -7.21
N SER A 596 -7.66 -11.12 -7.26
CA SER A 596 -8.55 -11.46 -6.13
C SER A 596 -8.10 -12.63 -5.27
N ASN A 597 -8.28 -12.50 -3.96
CA ASN A 597 -8.18 -13.60 -3.01
C ASN A 597 -9.36 -14.58 -3.11
N PHE A 598 -10.60 -14.07 -3.14
CA PHE A 598 -11.82 -14.87 -3.09
C PHE A 598 -12.37 -15.18 -4.48
N LYS A 599 -12.04 -16.36 -5.02
CA LYS A 599 -12.35 -16.72 -6.41
C LYS A 599 -13.85 -16.90 -6.72
N GLY A 600 -14.29 -16.36 -7.85
CA GLY A 600 -15.58 -16.62 -8.49
C GLY A 600 -16.00 -15.52 -9.45
N ASP A 601 -16.47 -15.89 -10.64
CA ASP A 601 -16.68 -15.00 -11.80
C ASP A 601 -17.62 -13.81 -11.53
N ASN A 602 -18.67 -14.03 -10.73
CA ASN A 602 -19.65 -13.01 -10.32
C ASN A 602 -19.30 -12.31 -9.00
N ARG A 603 -18.15 -12.58 -8.38
CA ARG A 603 -17.67 -11.84 -7.21
C ARG A 603 -17.03 -10.53 -7.66
N PRO A 604 -17.02 -9.49 -6.81
CA PRO A 604 -16.21 -8.30 -7.06
C PRO A 604 -14.75 -8.70 -7.22
N VAL A 605 -14.03 -7.97 -8.06
CA VAL A 605 -12.57 -7.96 -8.05
C VAL A 605 -12.11 -7.29 -6.74
N GLU A 606 -11.04 -7.84 -6.15
CA GLU A 606 -10.35 -7.24 -5.01
C GLU A 606 -8.84 -7.49 -5.13
N ARG A 607 -8.04 -6.85 -4.26
CA ARG A 607 -6.58 -6.71 -4.40
C ARG A 607 -6.16 -5.93 -5.64
N VAL A 608 -6.89 -4.86 -5.93
CA VAL A 608 -6.59 -3.91 -7.00
C VAL A 608 -6.25 -2.56 -6.39
N SER A 609 -5.13 -2.02 -6.83
CA SER A 609 -4.69 -0.66 -6.48
C SER A 609 -5.58 0.41 -7.13
N TRP A 610 -5.40 1.68 -6.77
CA TRP A 610 -6.07 2.78 -7.46
C TRP A 610 -5.61 2.87 -8.93
N TYR A 611 -4.30 2.68 -9.17
CA TYR A 611 -3.71 2.67 -10.51
C TYR A 611 -4.22 1.52 -11.39
N ASP A 612 -4.41 0.33 -10.81
CA ASP A 612 -5.07 -0.82 -11.46
C ASP A 612 -6.49 -0.44 -11.94
N ALA A 613 -7.26 0.21 -11.07
CA ALA A 613 -8.63 0.59 -11.37
C ALA A 613 -8.69 1.68 -12.47
N VAL A 614 -7.76 2.63 -12.47
CA VAL A 614 -7.64 3.67 -13.52
C VAL A 614 -7.14 3.10 -14.84
N GLU A 615 -6.23 2.13 -14.83
CA GLU A 615 -5.82 1.42 -16.05
C GLU A 615 -6.94 0.55 -16.62
N PHE A 616 -7.74 -0.11 -15.78
CA PHE A 616 -8.96 -0.80 -16.22
C PHE A 616 -9.89 0.19 -16.94
N CYS A 617 -10.14 1.36 -16.35
CA CYS A 617 -10.94 2.42 -16.98
C CYS A 617 -10.33 2.84 -18.33
N SER A 618 -9.02 3.07 -18.37
CA SER A 618 -8.28 3.50 -19.58
C SER A 618 -8.38 2.48 -20.72
N ARG A 619 -8.21 1.19 -20.42
CA ARG A 619 -8.37 0.09 -21.41
C ARG A 619 -9.81 -0.02 -21.90
N LEU A 620 -10.78 0.06 -20.99
CA LEU A 620 -12.20 0.00 -21.33
C LEU A 620 -12.61 1.19 -22.22
N SER A 621 -12.13 2.40 -21.91
CA SER A 621 -12.34 3.60 -22.73
C SER A 621 -11.80 3.41 -24.15
N LYS A 622 -10.56 2.96 -24.27
CA LYS A 622 -9.89 2.74 -25.57
C LYS A 622 -10.56 1.64 -26.41
N TYR A 623 -11.09 0.60 -25.78
CA TYR A 623 -11.79 -0.49 -26.47
C TYR A 623 -13.22 -0.13 -26.90
N THR A 624 -13.93 0.64 -26.08
CA THR A 624 -15.35 0.98 -26.32
C THR A 624 -15.55 2.29 -27.08
N ASN A 625 -14.50 3.12 -27.20
CA ASN A 625 -14.53 4.50 -27.64
C ASN A 625 -15.56 5.36 -26.86
N LYS A 626 -15.58 5.20 -25.53
CA LYS A 626 -16.40 5.94 -24.57
C LYS A 626 -15.52 6.41 -23.40
N GLU A 627 -15.91 7.45 -22.68
CA GLU A 627 -15.13 7.95 -21.55
C GLU A 627 -15.50 7.22 -20.24
N TYR A 628 -14.79 6.13 -19.96
CA TYR A 628 -14.85 5.43 -18.67
C TYR A 628 -13.78 5.94 -17.70
N ARG A 629 -14.19 6.12 -16.44
CA ARG A 629 -13.33 6.52 -15.31
C ARG A 629 -13.86 5.97 -13.98
N LEU A 630 -13.11 6.18 -12.91
CA LEU A 630 -13.63 6.04 -11.55
C LEU A 630 -14.71 7.11 -11.28
N PRO A 631 -15.72 6.84 -10.44
CA PRO A 631 -16.63 7.88 -9.96
C PRO A 631 -15.83 8.94 -9.19
N SER A 632 -16.28 10.19 -9.25
CA SER A 632 -15.94 11.11 -8.17
C SER A 632 -16.59 10.65 -6.88
N GLU A 633 -16.04 11.05 -5.74
CA GLU A 633 -16.59 10.75 -4.43
C GLU A 633 -18.02 11.30 -4.29
N ALA A 634 -18.26 12.50 -4.81
CA ALA A 634 -19.57 13.13 -4.87
C ALA A 634 -20.57 12.34 -5.73
N GLU A 635 -20.15 11.85 -6.90
CA GLU A 635 -20.96 10.95 -7.74
C GLU A 635 -21.26 9.65 -7.00
N TRP A 636 -20.30 9.09 -6.27
CA TRP A 636 -20.47 7.87 -5.49
C TRP A 636 -21.49 8.05 -4.35
N GLU A 637 -21.35 9.09 -3.51
CA GLU A 637 -22.28 9.29 -2.40
C GLU A 637 -23.69 9.62 -2.88
N TYR A 638 -23.82 10.45 -3.93
CA TYR A 638 -25.09 10.73 -4.57
C TYR A 638 -25.78 9.45 -5.06
N ALA A 639 -25.01 8.62 -5.77
CA ALA A 639 -25.46 7.36 -6.31
C ALA A 639 -25.82 6.35 -5.22
N CYS A 640 -25.07 6.31 -4.11
CA CYS A 640 -25.31 5.46 -2.95
C CYS A 640 -26.63 5.82 -2.26
N ARG A 641 -26.80 7.11 -1.90
CA ARG A 641 -27.98 7.63 -1.22
C ARG A 641 -29.25 7.48 -2.04
N ALA A 642 -29.18 7.64 -3.36
CA ALA A 642 -30.32 7.55 -4.28
C ALA A 642 -31.55 8.38 -3.83
N GLY A 643 -31.29 9.57 -3.29
CA GLY A 643 -32.31 10.50 -2.78
C GLY A 643 -32.69 10.34 -1.30
N THR A 644 -32.04 9.43 -0.55
CA THR A 644 -32.24 9.30 0.91
C THR A 644 -31.27 10.18 1.71
N THR A 645 -31.71 10.61 2.90
CA THR A 645 -30.90 11.35 3.87
C THR A 645 -30.47 10.51 5.07
N THR A 646 -31.01 9.29 5.20
CA THR A 646 -30.67 8.32 6.25
C THR A 646 -29.25 7.77 6.09
N PRO A 647 -28.67 7.16 7.15
CA PRO A 647 -27.35 6.53 7.08
C PRO A 647 -27.23 5.49 5.95
N PHE A 648 -28.30 4.72 5.69
CA PHE A 648 -28.35 3.75 4.60
C PHE A 648 -29.52 4.03 3.65
N HIS A 649 -29.43 3.61 2.38
CA HIS A 649 -30.51 3.82 1.41
C HIS A 649 -31.81 3.06 1.73
N PHE A 650 -31.74 2.05 2.61
CA PHE A 650 -32.88 1.28 3.12
C PHE A 650 -33.35 1.75 4.51
N GLY A 651 -32.77 2.82 5.09
CA GLY A 651 -33.27 3.46 6.31
C GLY A 651 -32.22 3.70 7.39
N GLU A 652 -32.68 3.72 8.64
CA GLU A 652 -31.90 4.07 9.84
C GLU A 652 -30.96 2.95 10.33
N THR A 653 -31.07 1.74 9.79
CA THR A 653 -30.21 0.61 10.18
C THR A 653 -30.06 -0.43 9.06
N MET A 654 -29.16 -1.39 9.25
CA MET A 654 -28.75 -2.42 8.28
C MET A 654 -28.71 -3.82 8.92
N THR A 655 -29.25 -4.82 8.23
CA THR A 655 -29.12 -6.24 8.60
C THR A 655 -28.27 -7.00 7.59
N THR A 656 -27.77 -8.18 7.96
CA THR A 656 -26.99 -9.02 7.03
C THR A 656 -27.78 -9.57 5.84
N GLU A 657 -29.08 -9.31 5.77
CA GLU A 657 -29.96 -9.63 4.64
C GLU A 657 -30.14 -8.44 3.67
N LEU A 658 -29.44 -7.33 3.93
CA LEU A 658 -29.41 -6.11 3.11
C LEU A 658 -28.01 -5.76 2.58
N ALA A 659 -26.94 -6.23 3.24
CA ALA A 659 -25.57 -6.07 2.79
C ALA A 659 -24.63 -7.18 3.32
N ASN A 660 -23.43 -7.26 2.74
CA ASN A 660 -22.36 -8.14 3.21
C ASN A 660 -21.33 -7.36 4.04
N TYR A 661 -21.40 -7.49 5.36
CA TYR A 661 -20.54 -6.84 6.35
C TYR A 661 -20.32 -7.77 7.55
N ASN A 662 -19.58 -7.31 8.57
CA ASN A 662 -19.37 -8.04 9.82
C ASN A 662 -20.62 -8.02 10.72
N GLY A 663 -21.53 -8.98 10.47
CA GLY A 663 -22.77 -9.19 11.22
C GLY A 663 -22.67 -9.43 12.74
N ASN A 664 -21.47 -9.52 13.31
CA ASN A 664 -21.27 -9.65 14.75
C ASN A 664 -21.56 -8.33 15.51
N TYR A 665 -21.76 -7.22 14.79
CA TYR A 665 -22.05 -5.89 15.30
C TYR A 665 -23.39 -5.39 14.74
N THR A 666 -24.00 -4.45 15.47
CA THR A 666 -25.25 -3.77 15.13
C THR A 666 -25.01 -2.26 15.02
N TYR A 667 -25.80 -1.59 14.20
CA TYR A 667 -25.88 -0.13 14.11
C TYR A 667 -26.88 0.43 15.12
N ALA A 668 -28.06 -0.19 15.24
CA ALA A 668 -29.15 0.26 16.08
C ALA A 668 -29.72 -0.91 16.92
N SER A 669 -31.04 -1.17 16.83
CA SER A 669 -31.78 -2.17 17.62
C SER A 669 -32.11 -3.45 16.84
N GLU A 670 -31.54 -3.62 15.65
CA GLU A 670 -31.65 -4.84 14.85
C GLU A 670 -30.83 -6.00 15.43
N PRO A 671 -31.22 -7.26 15.18
CA PRO A 671 -30.45 -8.40 15.67
C PRO A 671 -29.11 -8.55 14.95
N LYS A 672 -28.10 -9.03 15.67
CA LYS A 672 -26.84 -9.52 15.08
C LYS A 672 -27.12 -10.56 14.01
N GLY A 673 -26.34 -10.54 12.95
CA GLY A 673 -26.53 -11.37 11.76
C GLY A 673 -25.30 -12.20 11.39
N LYS A 674 -25.33 -12.76 10.18
CA LYS A 674 -24.27 -13.64 9.68
C LYS A 674 -23.05 -12.83 9.22
N ASN A 675 -21.97 -12.80 10.01
CA ASN A 675 -20.65 -12.43 9.50
C ASN A 675 -20.18 -13.50 8.49
N ARG A 676 -20.10 -13.13 7.20
CA ARG A 676 -19.77 -14.07 6.12
C ARG A 676 -18.27 -14.30 5.95
N GLN A 677 -17.41 -13.40 6.45
CA GLN A 677 -15.94 -13.47 6.42
C GLN A 677 -15.31 -13.65 5.00
N LYS A 678 -16.00 -13.17 3.97
CA LYS A 678 -15.54 -13.16 2.57
C LYS A 678 -16.45 -12.28 1.73
N THR A 679 -15.99 -11.91 0.53
CA THR A 679 -16.88 -11.39 -0.52
C THR A 679 -18.01 -12.39 -0.83
N ILE A 680 -19.06 -11.95 -1.51
CA ILE A 680 -20.07 -12.80 -2.14
C ILE A 680 -20.34 -12.31 -3.57
N GLU A 681 -21.15 -13.05 -4.32
CA GLU A 681 -21.57 -12.65 -5.67
C GLU A 681 -22.29 -11.30 -5.62
N VAL A 682 -21.98 -10.43 -6.58
CA VAL A 682 -22.60 -9.11 -6.67
C VAL A 682 -24.10 -9.23 -6.92
N GLY A 683 -24.88 -8.28 -6.42
CA GLY A 683 -26.34 -8.28 -6.55
C GLY A 683 -27.06 -9.31 -5.65
N SER A 684 -26.39 -9.82 -4.61
CA SER A 684 -26.97 -10.76 -3.64
C SER A 684 -28.06 -10.14 -2.73
N PHE A 685 -28.22 -8.82 -2.73
CA PHE A 685 -29.15 -8.05 -1.89
C PHE A 685 -30.02 -7.11 -2.74
N PRO A 686 -31.10 -6.52 -2.17
CA PRO A 686 -31.89 -5.52 -2.90
C PRO A 686 -31.06 -4.30 -3.32
N PRO A 687 -31.36 -3.69 -4.48
CA PRO A 687 -30.73 -2.44 -4.90
C PRO A 687 -31.31 -1.21 -4.18
N ASN A 688 -30.60 -0.10 -4.36
CA ASN A 688 -31.07 1.22 -3.94
C ASN A 688 -32.07 1.86 -4.91
N GLY A 689 -32.49 3.09 -4.60
CA GLY A 689 -33.49 3.85 -5.37
C GLY A 689 -33.16 4.12 -6.85
N PHE A 690 -31.89 4.00 -7.26
CA PHE A 690 -31.42 4.14 -8.64
C PHE A 690 -31.17 2.80 -9.34
N GLY A 691 -31.29 1.65 -8.64
CA GLY A 691 -31.03 0.33 -9.22
C GLY A 691 -29.57 -0.13 -9.11
N LEU A 692 -28.78 0.51 -8.25
CA LEU A 692 -27.41 0.12 -7.92
C LEU A 692 -27.39 -0.86 -6.74
N TYR A 693 -26.45 -1.79 -6.79
CA TYR A 693 -26.29 -2.87 -5.83
C TYR A 693 -24.97 -2.74 -5.05
N ASP A 694 -24.93 -3.41 -3.90
CA ASP A 694 -23.75 -3.57 -3.03
C ASP A 694 -23.16 -2.26 -2.46
N MET A 695 -23.88 -1.13 -2.52
CA MET A 695 -23.40 0.19 -2.06
C MET A 695 -23.03 0.32 -0.56
N HIS A 696 -23.34 -0.67 0.27
CA HIS A 696 -23.10 -0.66 1.73
C HIS A 696 -22.28 -1.86 2.23
N GLY A 697 -21.52 -2.53 1.35
CA GLY A 697 -20.76 -3.70 1.77
C GLY A 697 -20.08 -4.44 0.62
N ASN A 698 -19.66 -5.68 0.91
CA ASN A 698 -18.92 -6.57 0.02
C ASN A 698 -17.46 -6.12 -0.19
N VAL A 699 -17.20 -4.96 -0.79
CA VAL A 699 -15.85 -4.37 -0.99
C VAL A 699 -15.88 -2.85 -0.85
N TRP A 700 -14.78 -2.27 -0.37
CA TRP A 700 -14.51 -0.84 -0.55
C TRP A 700 -14.34 -0.52 -2.03
N GLU A 701 -14.61 0.72 -2.41
CA GLU A 701 -14.55 1.16 -3.81
C GLU A 701 -13.70 2.42 -3.96
N TRP A 702 -12.70 2.35 -4.86
CA TRP A 702 -11.89 3.51 -5.23
C TRP A 702 -12.71 4.60 -5.92
N CYS A 703 -12.59 5.83 -5.43
CA CYS A 703 -13.02 7.05 -6.12
C CYS A 703 -11.84 7.73 -6.81
N GLN A 704 -12.12 8.70 -7.69
CA GLN A 704 -11.10 9.44 -8.42
C GLN A 704 -10.32 10.43 -7.53
N ASP A 705 -10.95 10.90 -6.45
CA ASP A 705 -10.56 12.01 -5.59
C ASP A 705 -9.31 11.75 -4.74
N ASP A 706 -8.53 12.81 -4.53
CA ASP A 706 -7.41 12.85 -3.61
C ASP A 706 -7.95 12.94 -2.17
N TRP A 707 -7.26 12.32 -1.19
CA TRP A 707 -7.74 12.36 0.20
C TRP A 707 -7.68 13.78 0.80
N HIS A 708 -8.72 14.13 1.57
CA HIS A 708 -8.84 15.37 2.33
C HIS A 708 -9.52 15.09 3.68
N ASP A 709 -8.92 15.57 4.79
CA ASP A 709 -9.39 15.32 6.17
C ASP A 709 -10.69 16.05 6.57
N SER A 710 -11.32 16.78 5.64
CA SER A 710 -12.64 17.40 5.78
C SER A 710 -13.18 17.79 4.41
N TYR A 711 -14.44 18.21 4.32
CA TYR A 711 -15.06 18.85 3.16
C TYR A 711 -14.88 20.38 3.12
N GLN A 712 -13.98 20.95 3.91
CA GLN A 712 -13.77 22.40 3.92
C GLN A 712 -13.14 22.85 2.60
N GLY A 713 -13.97 23.40 1.69
CA GLY A 713 -13.55 23.78 0.34
C GLY A 713 -13.83 22.73 -0.74
N ALA A 714 -14.61 21.70 -0.45
CA ALA A 714 -14.96 20.65 -1.41
C ALA A 714 -15.70 21.19 -2.66
N PRO A 715 -15.50 20.58 -3.86
CA PRO A 715 -16.25 20.90 -5.06
C PRO A 715 -17.77 20.70 -4.90
N THR A 716 -18.56 21.62 -5.43
CA THR A 716 -20.03 21.62 -5.30
C THR A 716 -20.77 21.23 -6.61
N ASP A 717 -20.03 20.84 -7.64
CA ASP A 717 -20.54 20.51 -8.99
C ASP A 717 -20.39 19.02 -9.37
N GLY A 718 -20.02 18.18 -8.40
CA GLY A 718 -19.83 16.74 -8.58
C GLY A 718 -18.51 16.34 -9.25
N SER A 719 -17.62 17.29 -9.55
CA SER A 719 -16.25 16.98 -9.98
C SER A 719 -15.44 16.30 -8.87
N ALA A 720 -14.40 15.56 -9.25
CA ALA A 720 -13.46 14.95 -8.31
C ALA A 720 -12.58 16.04 -7.67
N TRP A 721 -12.38 15.95 -6.36
CA TRP A 721 -11.52 16.87 -5.62
C TRP A 721 -10.06 16.45 -5.76
N LEU A 722 -9.34 17.16 -6.63
CA LEU A 722 -7.93 16.93 -6.91
C LEU A 722 -7.10 18.11 -6.38
N ASN A 723 -6.05 17.79 -5.62
CA ASN A 723 -5.08 18.73 -5.07
C ASN A 723 -3.63 18.41 -5.51
N GLY A 724 -3.41 17.27 -6.19
CA GLY A 724 -2.10 16.83 -6.68
C GLY A 724 -1.34 15.92 -5.70
N ASN A 725 -1.96 15.51 -4.60
CA ASN A 725 -1.42 14.50 -3.69
C ASN A 725 -1.63 13.11 -4.28
N ASP A 726 -0.59 12.60 -4.92
CA ASP A 726 -0.56 11.30 -5.58
C ASP A 726 -0.44 10.10 -4.62
N SER A 727 -0.13 10.32 -3.34
CA SER A 727 0.09 9.23 -2.37
C SER A 727 -1.18 8.44 -2.01
N SER A 728 -2.33 9.10 -1.89
CA SER A 728 -3.56 8.52 -1.34
C SER A 728 -4.82 8.97 -2.08
N ALA A 729 -5.84 8.12 -2.05
CA ALA A 729 -7.14 8.36 -2.68
C ALA A 729 -8.28 7.96 -1.75
N VAL A 730 -9.48 8.46 -2.05
CA VAL A 730 -10.69 8.14 -1.26
C VAL A 730 -11.23 6.74 -1.61
N LEU A 731 -11.54 5.97 -0.56
CA LEU A 731 -12.41 4.80 -0.63
C LEU A 731 -13.81 5.10 -0.09
N ARG A 732 -14.83 4.54 -0.76
CA ARG A 732 -16.24 4.61 -0.36
C ARG A 732 -16.91 3.23 -0.29
N GLY A 733 -18.09 3.18 0.31
CA GLY A 733 -18.83 1.94 0.54
C GLY A 733 -18.48 1.32 1.88
N ALA A 734 -18.24 0.01 1.87
CA ALA A 734 -17.64 -0.75 2.97
C ALA A 734 -17.33 -2.17 2.50
N SER A 735 -16.50 -2.91 3.22
CA SER A 735 -16.22 -4.30 2.90
C SER A 735 -16.97 -5.32 3.77
N TRP A 736 -16.86 -6.59 3.38
CA TRP A 736 -17.34 -7.73 4.16
C TRP A 736 -16.77 -7.82 5.59
N VAL A 737 -15.64 -7.16 5.91
CA VAL A 737 -15.01 -7.20 7.24
C VAL A 737 -15.41 -6.03 8.16
N ASN A 738 -16.00 -4.98 7.59
CA ASN A 738 -16.35 -3.75 8.29
C ASN A 738 -17.58 -3.88 9.20
N ILE A 739 -17.64 -3.03 10.22
CA ILE A 739 -18.80 -2.95 11.12
C ILE A 739 -19.88 -2.04 10.50
N PRO A 740 -21.17 -2.15 10.91
CA PRO A 740 -22.26 -1.38 10.31
C PRO A 740 -22.05 0.13 10.25
N LYS A 741 -21.32 0.72 11.22
CA LYS A 741 -21.02 2.16 11.27
C LYS A 741 -20.16 2.62 10.09
N ASP A 742 -19.26 1.76 9.61
CA ASP A 742 -18.40 2.09 8.47
C ASP A 742 -19.16 1.96 7.13
N CYS A 743 -20.34 1.32 7.13
CA CYS A 743 -21.15 1.07 5.94
C CYS A 743 -22.11 2.22 5.60
N CYS A 744 -22.10 3.32 6.36
CA CYS A 744 -22.98 4.46 6.14
C CYS A 744 -22.66 5.20 4.84
N SER A 745 -23.67 5.78 4.21
CA SER A 745 -23.57 6.45 2.90
C SER A 745 -22.50 7.55 2.86
N ALA A 746 -22.33 8.29 3.96
CA ALA A 746 -21.38 9.38 4.10
C ALA A 746 -19.95 8.92 4.45
N TYR A 747 -19.78 7.68 4.93
CA TYR A 747 -18.50 7.21 5.43
C TYR A 747 -17.48 7.14 4.29
N ARG A 748 -16.26 7.56 4.62
CA ARG A 748 -15.12 7.70 3.71
C ARG A 748 -13.84 7.39 4.46
N VAL A 749 -12.89 6.75 3.77
CA VAL A 749 -11.59 6.40 4.37
C VAL A 749 -10.47 6.63 3.37
N LEU A 750 -9.30 7.02 3.88
CA LEU A 750 -8.08 7.14 3.09
C LEU A 750 -7.48 5.75 2.86
N ASN A 751 -6.88 5.55 1.69
CA ASN A 751 -6.01 4.41 1.45
C ASN A 751 -4.92 4.81 0.43
N TYR A 752 -3.73 4.22 0.51
CA TYR A 752 -2.63 4.57 -0.38
C TYR A 752 -2.88 4.02 -1.79
N ARG A 753 -2.54 4.78 -2.83
CA ARG A 753 -2.92 4.43 -4.21
C ARG A 753 -2.30 3.12 -4.70
N GLU A 754 -1.19 2.70 -4.11
CA GLU A 754 -0.49 1.44 -4.40
C GLU A 754 -1.01 0.23 -3.61
N ASP A 755 -1.90 0.40 -2.64
CA ASP A 755 -2.30 -0.70 -1.75
C ASP A 755 -3.29 -1.67 -2.43
N HIS A 756 -2.90 -2.95 -2.44
CA HIS A 756 -3.66 -4.05 -3.06
C HIS A 756 -4.43 -4.86 -2.02
N GLU A 757 -5.24 -4.18 -1.20
CA GLU A 757 -5.95 -4.81 -0.09
C GLU A 757 -7.03 -5.82 -0.53
N TYR A 758 -7.20 -6.89 0.25
CA TYR A 758 -8.11 -8.02 -0.06
C TYR A 758 -9.61 -7.71 0.13
N PHE A 759 -9.91 -6.43 0.30
CA PHE A 759 -11.24 -5.87 0.44
C PHE A 759 -11.45 -4.59 -0.39
N ASN A 760 -10.43 -4.10 -1.11
CA ASN A 760 -10.53 -2.96 -2.03
C ASN A 760 -10.87 -3.45 -3.44
N GLY A 761 -11.99 -2.97 -3.97
CA GLY A 761 -12.40 -3.08 -5.36
C GLY A 761 -12.74 -1.69 -5.92
N PHE A 762 -13.61 -1.63 -6.94
CA PHE A 762 -14.10 -0.38 -7.52
C PHE A 762 -15.34 -0.64 -8.40
N ARG A 763 -16.05 0.43 -8.75
CA ARG A 763 -16.95 0.48 -9.92
C ARG A 763 -16.53 1.60 -10.85
N VAL A 764 -17.08 1.60 -12.07
CA VAL A 764 -16.77 2.60 -13.10
C VAL A 764 -17.97 3.48 -13.40
N VAL A 765 -17.71 4.68 -13.89
CA VAL A 765 -18.71 5.56 -14.50
C VAL A 765 -18.38 5.84 -15.96
N CYS A 766 -19.38 6.22 -16.74
CA CYS A 766 -19.23 6.69 -18.11
C CYS A 766 -19.93 8.05 -18.27
N ALA A 767 -19.20 9.05 -18.77
CA ALA A 767 -19.74 10.38 -19.02
C ALA A 767 -20.78 10.37 -20.16
N VAL A 768 -21.70 11.33 -20.15
CA VAL A 768 -22.72 11.54 -21.20
C VAL A 768 -22.51 12.92 -21.80
N GLU A 769 -21.57 13.03 -22.74
CA GLU A 769 -21.55 14.22 -23.60
C GLU A 769 -22.84 14.31 -24.43
N ARG A 770 -23.26 15.55 -24.69
CA ARG A 770 -24.60 15.96 -25.14
C ARG A 770 -25.15 15.15 -26.33
N ILE A 771 -26.01 14.15 -26.06
CA ILE A 771 -26.96 13.61 -27.05
C ILE A 771 -28.37 13.53 -26.45
N LEU A 772 -28.93 14.71 -26.16
CA LEU A 772 -30.37 14.98 -26.12
C LEU A 772 -30.62 16.44 -26.54
N GLN A 773 -30.73 16.65 -27.86
CA GLN A 773 -31.65 17.62 -28.46
C GLN A 773 -32.67 16.81 -29.26
#